data_AF-A0ABD2CLR2-F1
#
_entry.id   AF-A0ABD2CLR2-F1
#
_cell.length_a   1.000
_cell.length_b   1.000
_cell.length_c   1.000
_cell.angle_alpha   90.00
_cell.angle_beta   90.00
_cell.angle_gamma   90.00
#
_symmetry.space_group_name_H-M   'P 1'
#
loop_
_entity.id
_entity.type
_entity.pdbx_description
1 polymer ?
#
loop_
_entity_poly.entity_id
_entity_poly.type
_entity_poly.pdbx_seq_one_letter_code
_entity_poly.pdbx_strand_id
1 'polypeptide(L)'
;MTEFVEGWILGHTLGEGAYGEVKLVINKATGEAVAMKMIDVQKHPDARQCVKKETTIHRMLSNPNIIQFFGKRSEPTMEYIFLEYASGGELYDRIEPDIGMPTYEAQRYFKQLINAVEYLHSRGVAHRDLKPENLLLDDNDNLKITDFGLATIYRVQGKERTLEKKCGTLPYVAPEVLVQAYYAEPADIWSCGIILVSLLCGELPWDQSLAECPEYMAWRNGKYMSLTPWKKLDNLELSLIKKILAHVPSTRYTIKEIKNHRWFLLQLQKDDLNSRYSVPARNCTQVDGENPSRSCLSQPDLVGEENVNIGNMRLDERSGFSFSQPAHIEDLLLCTQPMQCTAHASQQTPFQQLVRRMTRFFVTTDFEMTVKRLLNCLQYESYTYRINDFRVITISTVDKRNMPLVFKANVVEMDNKLLVDFRLSKGCGLEFKKKFGKKMLILKYLIFITSGTLLFLFRSYINLAYFWDVFGQLFSFNAFKSNYDYIVVGAGTSGAVIAARLAENGQSVLLVEAGGTAPPFLDIPLLSPLLQNSIYDWQYITVPQHNACKALKNNQCKWPMGKILGGTSRLNYMTYVRGHPQDYAKWFPDFNDYIIGKNDSVKIQESRWHTDLVNAILKGIVEIDGKISNINEALDTGFMKVQLFADNGKRWSTDNMLYGKYQHTLDIITHTRVDKVLINSKKATGIQFTKFGKTLNITANNGVIVSAGVIGSPKLLMLSGIGPEKHLKDMNIKVINDLPVGQNLMDHVLTGIDLVRLKTNLSFSMTNALNPMALLNYFFFGKGPWTSSGIEVLGTFHSTLQKNKSSKPDLQLMILPLGISTDYGIVLKKAMGISDEVYDKYFSPLENDNVITIAPVLLHPKSLGEVKLRSNDPSDELLIDPKYLSNKYDIDTLIDGIQYLKKLINTSAMKQLGASLYKKSFPGCEANEFDSLEYWECYIRYLSLTAYHPAGTCRMGDVVDTSFRVYNIRNLYVVDASVLPSLPSGNINAALIMMAKKAVDILKQIKNKQLHNFGHNNNNTSLLCYTFNICNRFCYP
;
A
#
# COMPACT_ATOMS: atom_id res chain seq x y z
N MET A 1 14.06 32.21 -20.36
CA MET A 1 15.44 32.29 -19.84
C MET A 1 16.11 33.47 -20.50
N THR A 2 16.84 34.27 -19.75
CA THR A 2 17.58 35.44 -20.28
C THR A 2 18.88 34.98 -20.92
N GLU A 3 19.16 35.48 -22.12
CA GLU A 3 20.44 35.27 -22.80
C GLU A 3 21.52 36.09 -22.09
N PHE A 4 22.61 35.43 -21.68
CA PHE A 4 23.70 36.09 -20.96
C PHE A 4 24.69 36.73 -21.93
N VAL A 5 25.08 35.97 -22.97
CA VAL A 5 25.80 36.41 -24.17
C VAL A 5 25.32 35.57 -25.34
N GLU A 6 25.59 35.99 -26.58
CA GLU A 6 25.16 35.28 -27.79
C GLU A 6 25.49 33.78 -27.71
N GLY A 7 24.45 32.93 -27.78
CA GLY A 7 24.59 31.48 -27.71
C GLY A 7 24.69 30.86 -26.31
N TRP A 8 24.74 31.65 -25.23
CA TRP A 8 24.80 31.13 -23.84
C TRP A 8 23.60 31.62 -23.01
N ILE A 9 22.85 30.67 -22.46
CA ILE A 9 21.66 30.94 -21.64
C ILE A 9 21.96 30.85 -20.15
N LEU A 10 21.39 31.80 -19.41
CA LEU A 10 21.40 31.76 -17.95
C LEU A 10 20.38 30.73 -17.47
N GLY A 11 20.88 29.70 -16.79
CA GLY A 11 20.10 28.69 -16.09
C GLY A 11 19.74 29.12 -14.65
N HIS A 12 19.41 28.12 -13.82
CA HIS A 12 19.01 28.35 -12.43
C HIS A 12 20.20 28.61 -11.50
N THR A 13 19.92 29.21 -10.34
CA THR A 13 20.92 29.41 -9.27
C THR A 13 21.32 28.07 -8.66
N LEU A 14 22.62 27.78 -8.69
CA LEU A 14 23.28 26.59 -8.15
C LEU A 14 23.64 26.75 -6.66
N GLY A 15 23.95 27.97 -6.21
CA GLY A 15 24.28 28.26 -4.82
C GLY A 15 24.40 29.76 -4.53
N GLU A 16 24.43 30.15 -3.26
CA GLU A 16 24.57 31.55 -2.82
C GLU A 16 25.77 31.65 -1.85
N GLY A 17 26.69 32.59 -2.09
CA GLY A 17 27.89 32.81 -1.29
C GLY A 17 27.96 34.20 -0.66
N ALA A 18 29.01 34.46 0.13
CA ALA A 18 29.16 35.69 0.92
C ALA A 18 29.16 37.01 0.12
N TYR A 19 29.47 36.94 -1.19
CA TYR A 19 29.61 38.10 -2.07
C TYR A 19 28.70 38.04 -3.31
N GLY A 20 27.86 37.00 -3.46
CA GLY A 20 26.94 36.86 -4.60
C GLY A 20 26.50 35.42 -4.91
N GLU A 21 25.85 35.22 -6.05
CA GLU A 21 25.18 33.96 -6.43
C GLU A 21 25.98 33.18 -7.49
N VAL A 22 25.86 31.85 -7.47
CA VAL A 22 26.39 30.96 -8.52
C VAL A 22 25.25 30.48 -9.39
N LYS A 23 25.34 30.66 -10.71
CA LYS A 23 24.31 30.25 -11.68
C LYS A 23 24.86 29.27 -12.68
N LEU A 24 24.00 28.37 -13.16
CA LEU A 24 24.30 27.51 -14.29
C LEU A 24 24.25 28.33 -15.58
N VAL A 25 25.20 28.15 -16.49
CA VAL A 25 25.18 28.76 -17.82
C VAL A 25 25.38 27.64 -18.84
N ILE A 26 24.52 27.60 -19.86
CA ILE A 26 24.49 26.51 -20.84
C ILE A 26 24.68 27.09 -22.25
N ASN A 27 25.57 26.49 -23.03
CA ASN A 27 25.71 26.82 -24.44
C ASN A 27 24.55 26.20 -25.24
N LYS A 28 23.78 27.02 -25.96
CA LYS A 28 22.63 26.58 -26.77
C LYS A 28 23.03 25.64 -27.90
N ALA A 29 24.23 25.79 -28.47
CA ALA A 29 24.68 25.03 -29.63
C ALA A 29 25.38 23.72 -29.25
N THR A 30 26.22 23.74 -28.22
CA THR A 30 27.02 22.57 -27.80
C THR A 30 26.42 21.80 -26.63
N GLY A 31 25.51 22.42 -25.87
CA GLY A 31 24.97 21.85 -24.62
C GLY A 31 25.96 21.87 -23.45
N GLU A 32 27.16 22.44 -23.62
CA GLU A 32 28.16 22.57 -22.56
C GLU A 32 27.63 23.40 -21.39
N ALA A 33 27.91 22.95 -20.17
CA ALA A 33 27.45 23.56 -18.93
C ALA A 33 28.62 24.10 -18.10
N VAL A 34 28.49 25.33 -17.63
CA VAL A 34 29.49 26.04 -16.81
C VAL A 34 28.81 26.63 -15.58
N ALA A 35 29.49 26.60 -14.44
CA ALA A 35 29.07 27.31 -13.24
C ALA A 35 29.64 28.73 -13.26
N MET A 36 28.78 29.74 -13.18
CA MET A 36 29.16 31.16 -13.19
C MET A 36 28.85 31.80 -11.84
N LYS A 37 29.89 32.16 -11.09
CA LYS A 37 29.78 32.92 -9.83
C LYS A 37 29.73 34.40 -10.16
N MET A 38 28.61 35.04 -9.80
CA MET A 38 28.31 36.46 -10.01
C MET A 38 28.49 37.23 -8.71
N ILE A 39 29.29 38.28 -8.71
CA ILE A 39 29.66 39.04 -7.51
C ILE A 39 29.36 40.53 -7.73
N ASP A 40 28.54 41.10 -6.86
CA ASP A 40 28.15 42.51 -6.90
C ASP A 40 29.16 43.36 -6.14
N VAL A 41 29.96 44.12 -6.89
CA VAL A 41 31.05 44.92 -6.34
C VAL A 41 30.55 46.24 -5.75
N GLN A 42 29.39 46.75 -6.20
CA GLN A 42 28.81 47.95 -5.61
C GLN A 42 28.35 47.70 -4.17
N LYS A 43 27.75 46.53 -3.92
CA LYS A 43 27.35 46.12 -2.57
C LYS A 43 28.52 45.75 -1.66
N HIS A 44 29.64 45.32 -2.24
CA HIS A 44 30.80 44.84 -1.50
C HIS A 44 32.11 45.41 -2.07
N PRO A 45 32.56 46.60 -1.64
CA PRO A 45 33.76 47.27 -2.19
C PRO A 45 35.04 46.42 -2.03
N ASP A 46 35.16 45.69 -0.93
CA ASP A 46 36.29 44.81 -0.62
C ASP A 46 36.31 43.52 -1.47
N ALA A 47 35.23 43.24 -2.21
CA ALA A 47 35.10 42.01 -3.00
C ALA A 47 36.11 41.96 -4.15
N ARG A 48 36.50 43.10 -4.76
CA ARG A 48 37.48 43.12 -5.85
C ARG A 48 38.82 42.53 -5.46
N GLN A 49 39.31 42.84 -4.26
CA GLN A 49 40.58 42.31 -3.77
C GLN A 49 40.47 40.81 -3.43
N CYS A 50 39.33 40.40 -2.87
CA CYS A 50 39.05 39.00 -2.58
C CYS A 50 38.94 38.14 -3.85
N VAL A 51 38.21 38.61 -4.87
CA VAL A 51 38.08 37.97 -6.18
C VAL A 51 39.43 37.85 -6.89
N LYS A 52 40.25 38.91 -6.86
CA LYS A 52 41.59 38.88 -7.45
C LYS A 52 42.46 37.80 -6.79
N LYS A 53 42.39 37.69 -5.47
CA LYS A 53 43.10 36.67 -4.70
C LYS A 53 42.61 35.25 -5.03
N GLU A 54 41.30 35.02 -4.98
CA GLU A 54 40.65 33.74 -5.29
C GLU A 54 41.02 33.26 -6.69
N THR A 55 40.85 34.12 -7.71
CA THR A 55 41.16 33.77 -9.11
C THR A 55 42.65 33.57 -9.39
N THR A 56 43.55 34.26 -8.67
CA THR A 56 45.00 34.03 -8.79
C THR A 56 45.39 32.68 -8.23
N ILE A 57 44.87 32.32 -7.06
CA ILE A 57 45.12 30.99 -6.46
C ILE A 57 44.54 29.92 -7.37
N HIS A 58 43.26 30.04 -7.76
CA HIS A 58 42.55 29.02 -8.50
C HIS A 58 43.18 28.73 -9.87
N ARG A 59 43.68 29.76 -10.57
CA ARG A 59 44.37 29.62 -11.86
C ARG A 59 45.66 28.79 -11.78
N MET A 60 46.29 28.72 -10.62
CA MET A 60 47.52 27.95 -10.41
C MET A 60 47.25 26.47 -10.11
N LEU A 61 45.97 26.07 -9.99
CA LEU A 61 45.56 24.74 -9.58
C LEU A 61 45.00 23.96 -10.78
N SER A 62 45.50 22.75 -10.97
CA SER A 62 45.01 21.80 -11.96
C SER A 62 45.17 20.38 -11.40
N ASN A 63 44.06 19.80 -10.96
CA ASN A 63 43.97 18.48 -10.37
C ASN A 63 42.55 17.92 -10.61
N PRO A 64 42.39 16.62 -10.90
CA PRO A 64 41.06 16.04 -11.16
C PRO A 64 40.08 16.19 -9.99
N ASN A 65 40.56 16.28 -8.74
CA ASN A 65 39.76 16.43 -7.53
C ASN A 65 39.63 17.90 -7.05
N ILE A 66 39.86 18.87 -7.93
CA ILE A 66 39.64 20.29 -7.70
C ILE A 66 38.81 20.83 -8.86
N ILE A 67 37.79 21.64 -8.59
CA ILE A 67 36.99 22.30 -9.63
C ILE A 67 37.89 23.11 -10.55
N GLN A 68 37.78 22.93 -11.87
CA GLN A 68 38.58 23.69 -12.82
C GLN A 68 38.10 25.14 -12.94
N PHE A 69 39.05 26.08 -13.00
CA PHE A 69 38.79 27.49 -13.31
C PHE A 69 38.94 27.72 -14.82
N PHE A 70 37.90 28.23 -15.46
CA PHE A 70 37.92 28.51 -16.91
C PHE A 70 38.28 29.96 -17.22
N GLY A 71 37.84 30.92 -16.40
CA GLY A 71 38.11 32.32 -16.68
C GLY A 71 37.39 33.29 -15.76
N LYS A 72 37.67 34.58 -15.97
CA LYS A 72 37.04 35.70 -15.24
C LYS A 72 36.65 36.79 -16.24
N ARG A 73 35.50 37.43 -16.02
CA ARG A 73 35.08 38.65 -16.71
C ARG A 73 34.75 39.73 -15.67
N SER A 74 35.09 40.97 -15.98
CA SER A 74 34.90 42.12 -15.10
C SER A 74 34.05 43.19 -15.77
N GLU A 75 33.06 43.71 -15.05
CA GLU A 75 32.19 44.82 -15.45
C GLU A 75 32.23 45.93 -14.37
N PRO A 76 31.72 47.15 -14.66
CA PRO A 76 31.79 48.26 -13.70
C PRO A 76 31.19 47.93 -12.32
N THR A 77 30.09 47.17 -12.30
CA THR A 77 29.33 46.84 -11.09
C THR A 77 29.40 45.37 -10.69
N MET A 78 29.82 44.47 -11.59
CA MET A 78 29.77 43.02 -11.41
C MET A 78 31.09 42.35 -11.78
N GLU A 79 31.42 41.27 -11.07
CA GLU A 79 32.53 40.37 -11.36
C GLU A 79 32.01 38.95 -11.58
N TYR A 80 32.49 38.29 -12.64
CA TYR A 80 32.06 36.94 -13.04
C TYR A 80 33.25 35.99 -13.03
N ILE A 81 33.09 34.84 -12.38
CA ILE A 81 34.07 33.74 -12.35
C ILE A 81 33.41 32.52 -12.99
N PHE A 82 34.05 31.96 -14.02
CA PHE A 82 33.57 30.79 -14.75
C PHE A 82 34.33 29.54 -14.29
N LEU A 83 33.58 28.54 -13.84
CA LEU A 83 34.07 27.33 -13.18
C LEU A 83 33.47 26.08 -13.81
N GLU A 84 34.17 24.97 -13.68
CA GLU A 84 33.66 23.63 -13.98
C GLU A 84 32.33 23.38 -13.25
N TYR A 85 31.35 22.87 -13.99
CA TYR A 85 30.08 22.45 -13.42
C TYR A 85 30.13 20.99 -12.96
N ALA A 86 30.11 20.77 -11.65
CA ALA A 86 30.05 19.44 -11.06
C ALA A 86 28.59 18.98 -10.91
N SER A 87 28.14 18.14 -11.86
CA SER A 87 26.72 17.75 -12.00
C SER A 87 26.20 16.84 -10.89
N GLY A 88 27.09 16.13 -10.17
CA GLY A 88 26.80 15.26 -9.05
C GLY A 88 26.40 15.98 -7.75
N GLY A 89 26.63 17.31 -7.65
CA GLY A 89 26.16 18.17 -6.55
C GLY A 89 27.06 18.15 -5.33
N GLU A 90 26.55 18.58 -4.18
CA GLU A 90 27.33 18.62 -2.94
C GLU A 90 27.45 17.22 -2.33
N LEU A 91 28.65 16.87 -1.86
CA LEU A 91 28.89 15.65 -1.08
C LEU A 91 28.06 15.66 0.22
N TYR A 92 27.80 16.85 0.76
CA TYR A 92 26.91 17.05 1.89
C TYR A 92 25.55 16.36 1.72
N ASP A 93 24.97 16.36 0.50
CA ASP A 93 23.69 15.74 0.22
C ASP A 93 23.73 14.20 0.33
N ARG A 94 24.92 13.59 0.22
CA ARG A 94 25.13 12.14 0.32
C ARG A 94 25.24 11.63 1.77
N ILE A 95 25.33 12.53 2.74
CA ILE A 95 25.47 12.16 4.16
C ILE A 95 24.08 11.99 4.78
N GLU A 96 23.78 10.78 5.25
CA GLU A 96 22.53 10.51 5.98
C GLU A 96 22.63 11.00 7.43
N PRO A 97 21.70 11.84 7.93
CA PRO A 97 21.77 12.36 9.30
C PRO A 97 21.71 11.24 10.35
N ASP A 98 22.51 11.37 11.41
CA ASP A 98 22.62 10.40 12.51
C ASP A 98 23.07 8.97 12.08
N ILE A 99 23.36 8.73 10.80
CA ILE A 99 23.77 7.43 10.26
C ILE A 99 25.14 7.54 9.56
N GLY A 100 25.33 8.52 8.69
CA GLY A 100 26.51 8.64 7.82
C GLY A 100 26.32 7.91 6.49
N MET A 101 27.42 7.48 5.87
CA MET A 101 27.43 6.68 4.65
C MET A 101 28.24 5.39 4.87
N PRO A 102 28.07 4.36 4.01
CA PRO A 102 28.85 3.13 4.11
C PRO A 102 30.36 3.38 4.17
N THR A 103 31.07 2.64 5.03
CA THR A 103 32.50 2.86 5.29
C THR A 103 33.36 2.81 4.02
N TYR A 104 33.05 1.93 3.06
CA TYR A 104 33.80 1.85 1.80
C TYR A 104 33.66 3.13 0.95
N GLU A 105 32.48 3.75 0.98
CA GLU A 105 32.16 4.97 0.24
C GLU A 105 32.79 6.19 0.93
N ALA A 106 32.67 6.27 2.26
CA ALA A 106 33.38 7.25 3.07
C ALA A 106 34.90 7.18 2.84
N GLN A 107 35.47 5.97 2.76
CA GLN A 107 36.89 5.77 2.48
C GLN A 107 37.29 6.24 1.07
N ARG A 108 36.45 5.98 0.04
CA ARG A 108 36.68 6.46 -1.33
C ARG A 108 36.77 7.98 -1.38
N TYR A 109 35.77 8.68 -0.84
CA TYR A 109 35.77 10.15 -0.83
C TYR A 109 36.88 10.72 0.04
N PHE A 110 37.16 10.13 1.19
CA PHE A 110 38.26 10.58 2.05
C PHE A 110 39.63 10.42 1.38
N LYS A 111 39.87 9.33 0.63
CA LYS A 111 41.08 9.15 -0.18
C LYS A 111 41.24 10.25 -1.23
N GLN A 112 40.17 10.57 -1.94
CA GLN A 112 40.16 11.66 -2.94
C GLN A 112 40.41 13.03 -2.30
N LEU A 113 39.77 13.31 -1.15
CA LEU A 113 39.99 14.53 -0.37
C LEU A 113 41.46 14.69 0.05
N ILE A 114 42.06 13.64 0.63
CA ILE A 114 43.45 13.68 1.09
C ILE A 114 44.43 13.88 -0.08
N ASN A 115 44.17 13.26 -1.24
CA ASN A 115 44.98 13.47 -2.44
C ASN A 115 44.87 14.90 -2.98
N ALA A 116 43.67 15.49 -2.96
CA ALA A 116 43.46 16.88 -3.39
C ALA A 116 44.14 17.88 -2.43
N VAL A 117 44.07 17.65 -1.13
CA VAL A 117 44.72 18.50 -0.11
C VAL A 117 46.24 18.37 -0.19
N GLU A 118 46.79 17.18 -0.42
CA GLU A 118 48.23 16.99 -0.68
C GLU A 118 48.70 17.81 -1.88
N TYR A 119 47.92 17.80 -2.96
CA TYR A 119 48.19 18.62 -4.13
C TYR A 119 48.21 20.12 -3.77
N LEU A 120 47.19 20.63 -3.06
CA LEU A 120 47.15 22.03 -2.61
C LEU A 120 48.40 22.41 -1.79
N HIS A 121 48.76 21.56 -0.82
CA HIS A 121 49.90 21.79 0.06
C HIS A 121 51.24 21.76 -0.70
N SER A 122 51.40 20.88 -1.69
CA SER A 122 52.59 20.86 -2.57
C SER A 122 52.73 22.12 -3.43
N ARG A 123 51.63 22.81 -3.72
CA ARG A 123 51.61 24.12 -4.37
C ARG A 123 51.74 25.30 -3.40
N GLY A 124 51.91 25.02 -2.10
CA GLY A 124 52.03 26.04 -1.06
C GLY A 124 50.73 26.78 -0.76
N VAL A 125 49.59 26.17 -1.08
CA VAL A 125 48.23 26.72 -0.89
C VAL A 125 47.52 26.00 0.23
N ALA A 126 46.84 26.75 1.10
CA ALA A 126 45.94 26.21 2.11
C ALA A 126 44.50 26.68 1.84
N HIS A 127 43.53 25.77 2.01
CA HIS A 127 42.13 26.04 1.67
C HIS A 127 41.41 26.82 2.78
N ARG A 128 41.56 26.38 4.05
CA ARG A 128 41.05 27.05 5.26
C ARG A 128 39.54 27.11 5.44
N ASP A 129 38.76 26.38 4.63
CA ASP A 129 37.30 26.21 4.79
C ASP A 129 36.82 24.89 4.17
N LEU A 130 37.53 23.79 4.46
CA LEU A 130 37.12 22.45 4.02
C LEU A 130 35.94 21.98 4.88
N LYS A 131 34.83 21.67 4.21
CA LYS A 131 33.59 21.13 4.79
C LYS A 131 32.79 20.41 3.69
N PRO A 132 31.87 19.48 4.00
CA PRO A 132 31.14 18.72 2.99
C PRO A 132 30.38 19.57 1.96
N GLU A 133 29.96 20.78 2.33
CA GLU A 133 29.28 21.74 1.45
C GLU A 133 30.23 22.32 0.38
N ASN A 134 31.54 22.38 0.66
CA ASN A 134 32.59 22.83 -0.27
C ASN A 134 33.25 21.65 -1.03
N LEU A 135 32.64 20.47 -0.98
CA LEU A 135 33.07 19.27 -1.69
C LEU A 135 31.96 18.88 -2.67
N LEU A 136 32.20 19.04 -3.96
CA LEU A 136 31.25 18.69 -5.02
C LEU A 136 31.56 17.32 -5.62
N LEU A 137 30.61 16.77 -6.37
CA LEU A 137 30.74 15.51 -7.09
C LEU A 137 30.54 15.74 -8.59
N ASP A 138 31.42 15.17 -9.41
CA ASP A 138 31.22 15.13 -10.86
C ASP A 138 30.16 14.08 -11.27
N ASP A 139 29.97 13.94 -12.58
CA ASP A 139 29.05 12.98 -13.20
C ASP A 139 29.40 11.51 -12.91
N ASN A 140 30.68 11.23 -12.64
CA ASN A 140 31.22 9.91 -12.30
C ASN A 140 31.37 9.69 -10.79
N ASP A 141 30.78 10.59 -10.00
CA ASP A 141 30.76 10.53 -8.55
C ASP A 141 32.16 10.65 -7.91
N ASN A 142 33.05 11.43 -8.54
CA ASN A 142 34.34 11.78 -7.96
C ASN A 142 34.29 13.15 -7.28
N LEU A 143 34.96 13.22 -6.13
CA LEU A 143 35.05 14.42 -5.30
C LEU A 143 35.87 15.52 -5.98
N LYS A 144 35.35 16.74 -5.96
CA LYS A 144 36.00 17.98 -6.41
C LYS A 144 35.89 19.06 -5.35
N ILE A 145 37.02 19.56 -4.87
CA ILE A 145 37.07 20.70 -3.93
C ILE A 145 36.69 22.00 -4.66
N THR A 146 35.84 22.80 -4.02
CA THR A 146 35.40 24.12 -4.52
C THR A 146 35.52 25.21 -3.44
N ASP A 147 35.26 26.46 -3.85
CA ASP A 147 35.24 27.68 -3.01
C ASP A 147 36.58 28.08 -2.37
N PHE A 148 37.45 28.67 -3.20
CA PHE A 148 38.76 29.18 -2.79
C PHE A 148 38.73 30.60 -2.20
N GLY A 149 37.56 31.13 -1.85
CA GLY A 149 37.42 32.51 -1.33
C GLY A 149 38.21 32.75 -0.05
N LEU A 150 38.36 31.72 0.80
CA LEU A 150 39.21 31.75 1.99
C LEU A 150 40.59 31.14 1.77
N ALA A 151 40.97 30.72 0.57
CA ALA A 151 42.29 30.11 0.36
C ALA A 151 43.44 31.15 0.48
N THR A 152 44.65 30.66 0.75
CA THR A 152 45.85 31.53 0.80
C THR A 152 47.14 30.78 0.46
N ILE A 153 48.11 31.49 -0.11
CA ILE A 153 49.47 30.99 -0.27
C ILE A 153 50.20 31.15 1.07
N TYR A 154 50.79 30.07 1.58
CA TYR A 154 51.57 30.04 2.82
C TYR A 154 53.04 29.61 2.60
N ARG A 155 53.36 29.01 1.45
CA ARG A 155 54.73 28.60 1.08
C ARG A 155 55.11 29.16 -0.28
N VAL A 156 56.22 29.88 -0.37
CA VAL A 156 56.79 30.42 -1.62
C VAL A 156 58.28 30.14 -1.65
N GLN A 157 58.80 29.52 -2.72
CA GLN A 157 60.22 29.16 -2.86
C GLN A 157 60.79 28.40 -1.65
N GLY A 158 59.99 27.49 -1.07
CA GLY A 158 60.40 26.68 0.09
C GLY A 158 60.39 27.41 1.44
N LYS A 159 60.11 28.73 1.48
CA LYS A 159 59.92 29.47 2.73
C LYS A 159 58.44 29.47 3.13
N GLU A 160 58.17 29.06 4.35
CA GLU A 160 56.83 29.02 4.94
C GLU A 160 56.58 30.21 5.85
N ARG A 161 55.34 30.71 5.85
CA ARG A 161 54.86 31.72 6.80
C ARG A 161 53.76 31.14 7.69
N THR A 162 53.69 31.66 8.92
CA THR A 162 52.53 31.44 9.79
C THR A 162 51.36 32.29 9.34
N LEU A 163 50.15 31.84 9.67
CA LEU A 163 48.90 32.52 9.36
C LEU A 163 48.26 33.06 10.64
N GLU A 164 47.73 34.28 10.59
CA GLU A 164 47.14 34.95 11.76
C GLU A 164 45.63 35.16 11.64
N LYS A 165 45.10 35.14 10.42
CA LYS A 165 43.68 35.38 10.16
C LYS A 165 42.85 34.16 10.62
N LYS A 166 41.95 34.39 11.59
CA LYS A 166 40.92 33.44 12.03
C LYS A 166 39.82 33.37 10.97
N CYS A 167 39.63 32.23 10.33
CA CYS A 167 38.61 32.02 9.31
C CYS A 167 38.23 30.54 9.19
N GLY A 168 37.09 30.27 8.55
CA GLY A 168 36.55 28.93 8.36
C GLY A 168 35.26 28.69 9.17
N THR A 169 34.61 27.57 8.89
CA THR A 169 33.34 27.19 9.51
C THR A 169 33.55 26.50 10.87
N LEU A 170 33.10 27.10 11.97
CA LEU A 170 33.52 26.81 13.36
C LEU A 170 33.68 25.32 13.75
N PRO A 171 32.76 24.38 13.46
CA PRO A 171 32.93 22.98 13.83
C PRO A 171 34.15 22.30 13.18
N TYR A 172 34.51 22.76 11.98
CA TYR A 172 35.60 22.22 11.17
C TYR A 172 36.94 22.93 11.44
N VAL A 173 36.94 24.04 12.17
CA VAL A 173 38.15 24.84 12.42
C VAL A 173 39.02 24.21 13.51
N ALA A 174 40.33 24.16 13.26
CA ALA A 174 41.32 23.65 14.22
C ALA A 174 41.48 24.59 15.43
N PRO A 175 41.78 24.05 16.63
CA PRO A 175 41.82 24.85 17.87
C PRO A 175 42.86 25.98 17.80
N GLU A 176 44.02 25.72 17.21
CA GLU A 176 45.10 26.72 17.08
C GLU A 176 44.69 27.94 16.25
N VAL A 177 43.81 27.76 15.25
CA VAL A 177 43.33 28.83 14.37
C VAL A 177 42.50 29.85 15.15
N LEU A 178 41.81 29.41 16.21
CA LEU A 178 40.93 30.26 17.00
C LEU A 178 41.70 31.02 18.08
N VAL A 179 42.92 30.63 18.42
CA VAL A 179 43.66 31.14 19.59
C VAL A 179 44.89 31.94 19.19
N GLN A 180 45.69 31.49 18.22
CA GLN A 180 47.01 32.06 17.94
C GLN A 180 47.39 32.01 16.46
N ALA A 181 48.58 32.52 16.11
CA ALA A 181 49.16 32.30 14.79
C ALA A 181 49.43 30.79 14.58
N TYR A 182 49.12 30.27 13.39
CA TYR A 182 49.09 28.84 13.14
C TYR A 182 49.79 28.45 11.83
N TYR A 183 50.16 27.18 11.73
CA TYR A 183 50.66 26.56 10.51
C TYR A 183 49.50 26.07 9.66
N ALA A 184 49.62 26.23 8.34
CA ALA A 184 48.51 26.04 7.43
C ALA A 184 48.15 24.56 7.20
N GLU A 185 49.13 23.68 7.01
CA GLU A 185 48.88 22.26 6.70
C GLU A 185 48.16 21.52 7.84
N PRO A 186 48.58 21.61 9.12
CA PRO A 186 47.87 20.94 10.20
C PRO A 186 46.42 21.39 10.35
N ALA A 187 46.13 22.67 10.07
CA ALA A 187 44.78 23.22 10.17
C ALA A 187 43.83 22.63 9.11
N ASP A 188 44.26 22.48 7.86
CA ASP A 188 43.46 21.81 6.81
C ASP A 188 43.27 20.31 7.10
N ILE A 189 44.31 19.65 7.65
CA ILE A 189 44.24 18.23 8.06
C ILE A 189 43.19 18.01 9.16
N TRP A 190 43.08 18.93 10.11
CA TRP A 190 42.03 18.89 11.14
C TRP A 190 40.63 18.90 10.51
N SER A 191 40.38 19.83 9.59
CA SER A 191 39.10 19.93 8.86
C SER A 191 38.75 18.62 8.13
N CYS A 192 39.75 17.97 7.52
CA CYS A 192 39.57 16.65 6.90
C CYS A 192 39.12 15.59 7.92
N GLY A 193 39.69 15.59 9.14
CA GLY A 193 39.28 14.68 10.21
C GLY A 193 37.81 14.87 10.62
N ILE A 194 37.34 16.11 10.70
CA ILE A 194 35.93 16.41 10.99
C ILE A 194 35.02 15.97 9.84
N ILE A 195 35.45 16.16 8.59
CA ILE A 195 34.74 15.64 7.42
C ILE A 195 34.63 14.12 7.50
N LEU A 196 35.70 13.38 7.81
CA LEU A 196 35.65 11.93 7.95
C LEU A 196 34.65 11.47 9.02
N VAL A 197 34.60 12.16 10.17
CA VAL A 197 33.59 11.90 11.21
C VAL A 197 32.19 12.13 10.66
N SER A 198 31.96 13.21 9.93
CA SER A 198 30.65 13.51 9.34
C SER A 198 30.21 12.46 8.31
N LEU A 199 31.14 11.99 7.47
CA LEU A 199 30.89 10.94 6.48
C LEU A 199 30.51 9.63 7.17
N LEU A 200 31.23 9.23 8.22
CA LEU A 200 31.02 7.94 8.89
C LEU A 200 29.82 7.92 9.85
N CYS A 201 29.44 9.07 10.43
CA CYS A 201 28.47 9.10 11.54
C CYS A 201 27.22 9.95 11.29
N GLY A 202 27.21 10.78 10.25
CA GLY A 202 26.10 11.68 9.96
C GLY A 202 25.87 12.77 11.01
N GLU A 203 26.85 13.02 11.89
CA GLU A 203 26.81 13.98 12.99
C GLU A 203 28.16 14.69 13.12
N LEU A 204 28.14 15.93 13.63
CA LEU A 204 29.35 16.67 13.96
C LEU A 204 29.80 16.38 15.40
N PRO A 205 31.12 16.36 15.66
CA PRO A 205 31.65 16.02 16.98
C PRO A 205 31.49 17.12 18.04
N TRP A 206 31.40 18.39 17.63
CA TRP A 206 31.29 19.57 18.49
C TRP A 206 30.93 20.81 17.66
N ASP A 207 30.59 21.91 18.32
CA ASP A 207 30.28 23.20 17.68
C ASP A 207 31.51 24.05 17.38
N GLN A 208 32.51 23.97 18.25
CA GLN A 208 33.80 24.65 18.09
C GLN A 208 34.87 23.93 18.92
N SER A 209 36.12 24.04 18.50
CA SER A 209 37.29 23.43 19.14
C SER A 209 37.89 24.31 20.26
N LEU A 210 37.03 24.89 21.11
CA LEU A 210 37.44 25.75 22.23
C LEU A 210 37.04 25.18 23.60
N ALA A 211 37.68 25.67 24.66
CA ALA A 211 37.50 25.17 26.02
C ALA A 211 36.06 25.31 26.55
N GLU A 212 35.28 26.23 26.00
CA GLU A 212 33.88 26.46 26.35
C GLU A 212 32.93 25.38 25.80
N CYS A 213 33.39 24.51 24.87
CA CYS A 213 32.58 23.42 24.32
C CYS A 213 32.79 22.12 25.12
N PRO A 214 31.76 21.61 25.86
CA PRO A 214 31.89 20.42 26.68
C PRO A 214 32.27 19.15 25.90
N GLU A 215 31.74 18.99 24.70
CA GLU A 215 31.99 17.84 23.82
C GLU A 215 33.46 17.80 23.36
N TYR A 216 34.01 18.96 23.02
CA TYR A 216 35.42 19.10 22.68
C TYR A 216 36.33 18.85 23.91
N MET A 217 35.94 19.32 25.09
CA MET A 217 36.68 19.03 26.32
C MET A 217 36.61 17.55 26.72
N ALA A 218 35.49 16.87 26.46
CA ALA A 218 35.37 15.43 26.64
C ALA A 218 36.31 14.66 25.69
N TRP A 219 36.43 15.10 24.43
CA TRP A 219 37.43 14.57 23.50
C TRP A 219 38.86 14.77 24.02
N ARG A 220 39.21 16.01 24.38
CA ARG A 220 40.54 16.37 24.87
C ARG A 220 40.95 15.60 26.13
N ASN A 221 40.01 15.36 27.03
CA ASN A 221 40.25 14.68 28.31
C ASN A 221 40.11 13.15 28.22
N GLY A 222 39.89 12.58 27.03
CA GLY A 222 39.73 11.13 26.85
C GLY A 222 38.40 10.54 27.33
N LYS A 223 37.41 11.38 27.67
CA LYS A 223 36.10 10.98 28.22
C LYS A 223 34.99 10.91 27.16
N TYR A 224 35.32 10.53 25.93
CA TYR A 224 34.41 10.64 24.78
C TYR A 224 33.81 9.32 24.31
N MET A 225 34.29 8.16 24.78
CA MET A 225 33.89 6.85 24.24
C MET A 225 32.40 6.51 24.40
N SER A 226 31.73 7.08 25.41
CA SER A 226 30.28 6.93 25.63
C SER A 226 29.43 7.95 24.87
N LEU A 227 30.05 8.96 24.24
CA LEU A 227 29.39 10.07 23.59
C LEU A 227 29.27 9.82 22.07
N THR A 228 28.22 10.35 21.44
CA THR A 228 28.17 10.46 19.98
C THR A 228 29.04 11.63 19.51
N PRO A 229 29.61 11.59 18.29
CA PRO A 229 29.52 10.51 17.30
C PRO A 229 30.44 9.30 17.60
N TRP A 230 31.35 9.42 18.56
CA TRP A 230 32.46 8.48 18.78
C TRP A 230 32.06 7.03 19.04
N LYS A 231 30.96 6.81 19.77
CA LYS A 231 30.45 5.46 20.06
C LYS A 231 29.99 4.68 18.82
N LYS A 232 29.82 5.36 17.68
CA LYS A 232 29.39 4.76 16.40
C LYS A 232 30.56 4.30 15.52
N LEU A 233 31.79 4.64 15.87
CA LEU A 233 32.98 4.35 15.08
C LEU A 233 33.64 3.06 15.55
N ASP A 234 34.03 2.17 14.63
CA ASP A 234 34.85 1.02 15.01
C ASP A 234 36.26 1.49 15.44
N ASN A 235 36.98 0.61 16.12
CA ASN A 235 38.30 0.90 16.68
C ASN A 235 39.32 1.36 15.63
N LEU A 236 39.21 0.87 14.39
CA LEU A 236 40.17 1.17 13.33
C LEU A 236 40.00 2.60 12.78
N GLU A 237 38.77 3.01 12.48
CA GLU A 237 38.35 4.36 12.11
C GLU A 237 38.75 5.33 13.22
N LEU A 238 38.39 4.99 14.46
CA LEU A 238 38.66 5.82 15.63
C LEU A 238 40.16 5.98 15.86
N SER A 239 40.98 4.95 15.61
CA SER A 239 42.44 5.04 15.75
C SER A 239 43.08 6.05 14.78
N LEU A 240 42.56 6.16 13.54
CA LEU A 240 42.98 7.18 12.58
C LEU A 240 42.50 8.56 13.02
N ILE A 241 41.21 8.69 13.33
CA ILE A 241 40.58 9.97 13.70
C ILE A 241 41.24 10.58 14.93
N LYS A 242 41.63 9.77 15.94
CA LYS A 242 42.38 10.24 17.13
C LYS A 242 43.68 10.94 16.77
N LYS A 243 44.38 10.45 15.75
CA LYS A 243 45.68 10.97 15.31
C LYS A 243 45.54 12.20 14.41
N ILE A 244 44.46 12.28 13.63
CA ILE A 244 44.12 13.45 12.81
C ILE A 244 43.55 14.60 13.67
N LEU A 245 42.75 14.29 14.70
CA LEU A 245 42.14 15.29 15.60
C LEU A 245 42.96 15.48 16.90
N ALA A 246 44.29 15.38 16.80
CA ALA A 246 45.20 15.69 17.90
C ALA A 246 45.19 17.19 18.19
N HIS A 247 45.02 17.56 19.48
CA HIS A 247 44.93 18.95 19.93
C HIS A 247 46.20 19.75 19.60
N VAL A 248 47.38 19.17 19.83
CA VAL A 248 48.67 19.82 19.58
C VAL A 248 49.05 19.62 18.10
N PRO A 249 49.23 20.69 17.30
CA PRO A 249 49.45 20.58 15.86
C PRO A 249 50.68 19.74 15.48
N SER A 250 51.77 19.81 16.25
CA SER A 250 53.00 19.04 16.00
C SER A 250 52.86 17.54 16.24
N THR A 251 51.80 17.10 16.93
CA THR A 251 51.51 15.68 17.18
C THR A 251 50.46 15.11 16.24
N ARG A 252 49.89 15.96 15.39
CA ARG A 252 48.85 15.60 14.41
C ARG A 252 49.50 14.88 13.24
N TYR A 253 48.85 13.83 12.73
CA TYR A 253 49.37 13.11 11.58
C TYR A 253 49.50 14.03 10.36
N THR A 254 50.66 13.92 9.71
CA THR A 254 50.89 14.44 8.36
C THR A 254 50.13 13.64 7.32
N ILE A 255 49.96 14.18 6.12
CA ILE A 255 49.32 13.47 5.00
C ILE A 255 50.01 12.13 4.71
N LYS A 256 51.35 12.09 4.80
CA LYS A 256 52.14 10.86 4.62
C LYS A 256 51.78 9.80 5.66
N GLU A 257 51.62 10.20 6.92
CA GLU A 257 51.23 9.29 8.00
C GLU A 257 49.77 8.84 7.88
N ILE A 258 48.85 9.71 7.43
CA ILE A 258 47.46 9.34 7.13
C ILE A 258 47.42 8.26 6.04
N LYS A 259 48.16 8.45 4.94
CA LYS A 259 48.23 7.49 3.83
C LYS A 259 48.83 6.14 4.22
N ASN A 260 49.75 6.14 5.19
CA ASN A 260 50.37 4.93 5.73
C ASN A 260 49.51 4.23 6.80
N HIS A 261 48.42 4.86 7.25
CA HIS A 261 47.56 4.26 8.26
C HIS A 261 46.80 3.04 7.70
N ARG A 262 46.67 1.98 8.51
CA ARG A 262 46.00 0.73 8.11
C ARG A 262 44.61 0.96 7.53
N TRP A 263 43.80 1.83 8.15
CA TRP A 263 42.47 2.17 7.63
C TRP A 263 42.50 2.76 6.21
N PHE A 264 43.51 3.55 5.86
CA PHE A 264 43.65 4.16 4.54
C PHE A 264 44.12 3.13 3.49
N LEU A 265 44.97 2.18 3.88
CA LEU A 265 45.53 1.17 2.98
C LEU A 265 44.55 0.04 2.64
N LEU A 266 43.58 -0.27 3.51
CA LEU A 266 42.59 -1.30 3.26
C LEU A 266 41.79 -1.02 1.97
N GLN A 267 41.57 -2.07 1.17
CA GLN A 267 40.62 -2.06 0.06
C GLN A 267 39.29 -2.59 0.57
N LEU A 268 38.37 -1.68 0.91
CA LEU A 268 37.02 -2.05 1.35
C LEU A 268 36.14 -2.27 0.11
N GLN A 269 35.53 -3.44 -0.04
CA GLN A 269 34.60 -3.75 -1.13
C GLN A 269 33.13 -3.62 -0.69
N LYS A 270 32.24 -3.46 -1.67
CA LYS A 270 30.79 -3.27 -1.44
C LYS A 270 30.11 -4.46 -0.74
N ASP A 271 30.70 -5.66 -0.82
CA ASP A 271 30.13 -6.93 -0.34
C ASP A 271 30.67 -7.42 1.02
N ASP A 272 31.66 -6.74 1.63
CA ASP A 272 32.34 -7.21 2.86
C ASP A 272 31.55 -7.00 4.18
N LEU A 273 30.26 -6.66 4.11
CA LEU A 273 29.44 -6.32 5.29
C LEU A 273 28.51 -7.44 5.79
N ASN A 274 28.49 -8.62 5.15
CA ASN A 274 27.64 -9.74 5.57
C ASN A 274 28.27 -10.70 6.60
N SER A 275 29.48 -10.46 7.11
CA SER A 275 30.16 -11.37 8.05
C SER A 275 30.26 -10.89 9.51
N ARG A 276 29.64 -9.77 9.89
CA ARG A 276 29.83 -9.19 11.25
C ARG A 276 28.59 -9.28 12.14
N TYR A 277 28.08 -10.49 12.34
CA TYR A 277 27.37 -10.91 13.57
C TYR A 277 27.59 -12.41 13.79
N SER A 278 28.84 -12.82 13.95
CA SER A 278 29.16 -14.10 14.56
C SER A 278 30.45 -13.94 15.36
N VAL A 279 30.34 -14.12 16.67
CA VAL A 279 31.49 -14.29 17.56
C VAL A 279 32.02 -15.70 17.33
N PRO A 280 33.33 -15.89 17.16
CA PRO A 280 33.92 -17.16 17.55
C PRO A 280 34.99 -16.98 18.64
N ALA A 281 34.98 -17.97 19.52
CA ALA A 281 35.79 -18.13 20.70
C ALA A 281 37.30 -18.29 20.42
N ARG A 282 38.07 -18.09 21.50
CA ARG A 282 39.51 -18.39 21.64
C ARG A 282 39.85 -19.85 21.34
N ASN A 283 40.99 -20.08 20.66
CA ASN A 283 42.13 -20.96 21.01
C ASN A 283 43.00 -21.19 19.75
N CYS A 284 44.26 -20.73 19.73
CA CYS A 284 45.51 -21.41 20.12
C CYS A 284 46.19 -22.22 19.00
N THR A 285 47.31 -21.65 18.53
CA THR A 285 48.65 -22.24 18.27
C THR A 285 48.91 -23.25 17.14
N GLN A 286 50.01 -22.93 16.42
CA GLN A 286 50.97 -23.77 15.65
C GLN A 286 50.59 -24.21 14.23
N VAL A 287 51.47 -24.27 13.20
CA VAL A 287 52.86 -23.82 12.92
C VAL A 287 53.10 -24.11 11.42
N ASP A 288 53.87 -23.25 10.75
CA ASP A 288 54.70 -23.37 9.52
C ASP A 288 54.18 -23.87 8.15
N GLY A 289 54.62 -23.14 7.09
CA GLY A 289 54.79 -23.71 5.74
C GLY A 289 54.61 -22.75 4.54
N GLU A 290 55.63 -21.96 4.23
CA GLU A 290 56.12 -21.54 2.89
C GLU A 290 55.21 -20.84 1.83
N ASN A 291 55.76 -19.78 1.23
CA ASN A 291 55.35 -19.04 0.02
C ASN A 291 56.55 -19.15 -0.98
N PRO A 292 56.45 -19.01 -2.33
CA PRO A 292 55.57 -18.05 -3.04
C PRO A 292 55.07 -18.41 -4.49
N SER A 293 54.10 -17.62 -4.95
CA SER A 293 53.91 -17.09 -6.33
C SER A 293 53.46 -17.95 -7.53
N ARG A 294 52.27 -17.56 -8.03
CA ARG A 294 51.90 -17.12 -9.41
C ARG A 294 51.24 -18.08 -10.44
N SER A 295 50.10 -17.55 -10.89
CA SER A 295 49.57 -17.42 -12.28
C SER A 295 48.92 -18.61 -12.99
N CYS A 296 47.64 -18.43 -13.32
CA CYS A 296 46.97 -19.09 -14.44
C CYS A 296 46.48 -18.03 -15.45
N LEU A 297 47.10 -18.03 -16.62
CA LEU A 297 46.62 -17.59 -17.94
C LEU A 297 45.57 -18.62 -18.45
N SER A 298 44.72 -18.49 -19.48
CA SER A 298 44.25 -17.43 -20.40
C SER A 298 43.29 -18.13 -21.40
N GLN A 299 42.05 -17.63 -21.57
CA GLN A 299 41.08 -17.83 -22.70
C GLN A 299 40.65 -19.26 -23.14
N PRO A 300 39.43 -19.42 -23.73
CA PRO A 300 39.13 -19.30 -25.19
C PRO A 300 37.76 -18.60 -25.48
N ASP A 301 37.22 -18.33 -26.67
CA ASP A 301 37.59 -18.24 -28.10
C ASP A 301 36.47 -17.42 -28.82
N LEU A 302 36.77 -16.83 -29.99
CA LEU A 302 35.83 -16.11 -30.88
C LEU A 302 35.69 -16.82 -32.24
N VAL A 303 34.47 -16.95 -32.78
CA VAL A 303 34.12 -17.22 -34.20
C VAL A 303 32.70 -16.66 -34.42
N GLY A 304 32.28 -15.98 -35.49
CA GLY A 304 32.89 -15.55 -36.75
C GLY A 304 31.89 -14.67 -37.54
N GLU A 305 32.39 -13.87 -38.48
CA GLU A 305 31.63 -13.01 -39.41
C GLU A 305 31.15 -13.78 -40.65
N GLU A 306 29.95 -13.46 -41.15
CA GLU A 306 29.62 -13.59 -42.58
C GLU A 306 28.71 -12.43 -43.05
N ASN A 307 28.76 -12.19 -44.37
CA ASN A 307 28.62 -10.93 -45.09
C ASN A 307 27.23 -10.70 -45.75
N VAL A 308 26.86 -9.41 -45.88
CA VAL A 308 26.13 -8.73 -46.99
C VAL A 308 24.64 -9.08 -47.24
N ASN A 309 23.72 -8.09 -47.13
CA ASN A 309 23.13 -7.39 -48.30
C ASN A 309 22.23 -6.19 -47.95
N ILE A 310 22.37 -5.10 -48.71
CA ILE A 310 21.56 -3.88 -48.69
C ILE A 310 20.49 -4.01 -49.79
N GLY A 311 19.22 -3.71 -49.48
CA GLY A 311 18.20 -3.60 -50.52
C GLY A 311 16.80 -3.20 -50.02
N ASN A 312 16.45 -1.93 -50.26
CA ASN A 312 15.10 -1.39 -50.51
C ASN A 312 13.96 -1.64 -49.51
N MET A 313 13.52 -0.56 -48.83
CA MET A 313 12.12 -0.14 -48.97
C MET A 313 11.94 1.36 -48.76
N ARG A 314 11.30 1.95 -49.77
CA ARG A 314 10.96 3.36 -49.93
C ARG A 314 9.84 3.77 -48.96
N LEU A 315 10.00 4.99 -48.45
CA LEU A 315 8.93 5.86 -48.00
C LEU A 315 8.03 6.21 -49.19
N ASP A 316 6.70 6.14 -48.99
CA ASP A 316 5.65 7.04 -49.50
C ASP A 316 4.33 6.27 -49.66
N GLU A 317 3.43 6.41 -48.69
CA GLU A 317 2.13 7.08 -48.87
C GLU A 317 1.30 7.00 -47.58
N ARG A 318 0.89 8.20 -47.13
CA ARG A 318 0.26 8.52 -45.85
C ARG A 318 -1.27 8.49 -45.95
N SER A 319 -1.95 8.28 -44.80
CA SER A 319 -2.83 9.30 -44.20
C SER A 319 -3.49 8.82 -42.90
N GLY A 320 -3.44 9.64 -41.84
CA GLY A 320 -4.25 9.44 -40.61
C GLY A 320 -3.63 9.95 -39.31
N PHE A 321 -3.66 11.28 -39.12
CA PHE A 321 -3.23 12.15 -38.01
C PHE A 321 -3.15 11.62 -36.55
N SER A 322 -2.13 12.11 -35.83
CA SER A 322 -2.18 12.34 -34.37
C SER A 322 -1.41 13.63 -34.00
N PHE A 323 -2.08 14.52 -33.27
CA PHE A 323 -1.61 15.83 -32.84
C PHE A 323 -0.67 15.74 -31.63
N SER A 324 0.54 16.34 -31.71
CA SER A 324 1.26 16.92 -30.54
C SER A 324 2.62 17.58 -30.88
N GLN A 325 2.74 18.30 -32.00
CA GLN A 325 3.80 19.31 -32.13
C GLN A 325 3.17 20.69 -32.33
N PRO A 326 3.57 21.72 -31.55
CA PRO A 326 3.38 23.11 -31.91
C PRO A 326 4.41 23.55 -32.95
N ALA A 327 4.00 24.44 -33.85
CA ALA A 327 4.72 24.87 -35.05
C ALA A 327 5.46 26.22 -34.89
N HIS A 328 5.69 26.71 -33.66
CA HIS A 328 6.42 27.97 -33.43
C HIS A 328 7.38 27.92 -32.23
N ILE A 329 8.45 28.71 -32.33
CA ILE A 329 9.59 28.78 -31.38
C ILE A 329 9.21 29.28 -29.96
N GLU A 330 8.04 29.89 -29.80
CA GLU A 330 7.56 30.39 -28.50
C GLU A 330 6.83 29.31 -27.67
N ASP A 331 6.55 28.13 -28.25
CA ASP A 331 5.96 26.98 -27.55
C ASP A 331 7.02 26.06 -26.88
N LEU A 332 8.28 26.48 -26.83
CA LEU A 332 9.43 25.74 -26.27
C LEU A 332 9.69 26.00 -24.77
N LEU A 333 8.73 26.61 -24.06
CA LEU A 333 8.86 26.94 -22.64
C LEU A 333 7.85 26.15 -21.81
N LEU A 334 8.23 24.93 -21.39
CA LEU A 334 8.00 24.33 -20.06
C LEU A 334 8.32 22.81 -20.08
N CYS A 335 9.42 22.46 -19.40
CA CYS A 335 9.83 21.12 -18.93
C CYS A 335 10.43 20.05 -19.90
N THR A 336 11.75 19.85 -19.72
CA THR A 336 12.50 18.57 -19.54
C THR A 336 12.90 17.66 -20.72
N GLN A 337 14.21 17.33 -20.73
CA GLN A 337 14.97 16.18 -21.30
C GLN A 337 15.50 16.30 -22.75
N PRO A 338 16.48 15.50 -23.20
CA PRO A 338 17.69 14.91 -22.60
C PRO A 338 18.99 15.40 -23.33
N MET A 339 20.14 15.47 -22.67
CA MET A 339 21.40 15.58 -23.43
C MET A 339 21.78 14.19 -23.96
N GLN A 340 21.67 14.02 -25.27
CA GLN A 340 22.43 13.01 -25.99
C GLN A 340 23.92 13.40 -25.94
N CYS A 341 24.72 12.59 -25.24
CA CYS A 341 26.13 12.38 -25.57
C CYS A 341 26.45 10.90 -25.34
N THR A 342 26.49 10.19 -26.47
CA THR A 342 27.33 9.04 -26.81
C THR A 342 27.91 8.16 -25.69
N ALA A 343 27.45 6.91 -25.69
CA ALA A 343 28.16 5.65 -25.39
C ALA A 343 29.01 5.55 -24.10
N HIS A 344 28.53 4.68 -23.21
CA HIS A 344 29.20 4.13 -22.02
C HIS A 344 29.41 5.08 -20.82
N ALA A 345 28.34 5.31 -20.04
CA ALA A 345 28.48 5.65 -18.62
C ALA A 345 27.29 5.10 -17.81
N SER A 346 27.60 4.66 -16.60
CA SER A 346 26.83 3.80 -15.71
C SER A 346 25.55 4.40 -15.12
N GLN A 347 24.52 3.57 -15.09
CA GLN A 347 23.31 3.54 -14.26
C GLN A 347 23.18 4.58 -13.12
N GLN A 348 22.47 5.68 -13.38
CA GLN A 348 21.70 6.39 -12.36
C GLN A 348 20.30 6.71 -12.90
N THR A 349 19.27 6.52 -12.08
CA THR A 349 17.87 6.71 -12.51
C THR A 349 17.45 8.18 -12.38
N PRO A 350 16.55 8.69 -13.25
CA PRO A 350 15.98 10.04 -13.13
C PRO A 350 15.33 10.30 -11.76
N PHE A 351 14.90 9.24 -11.06
CA PHE A 351 14.34 9.30 -9.71
C PHE A 351 15.40 9.67 -8.64
N GLN A 352 16.66 9.25 -8.80
CA GLN A 352 17.77 9.66 -7.93
C GLN A 352 18.13 11.14 -8.12
N GLN A 353 17.93 11.69 -9.33
CA GLN A 353 18.03 13.14 -9.57
C GLN A 353 16.87 13.92 -8.94
N LEU A 354 15.71 13.27 -8.72
CA LEU A 354 14.51 13.85 -8.11
C LEU A 354 14.55 13.88 -6.57
N VAL A 355 15.37 13.03 -5.93
CA VAL A 355 15.61 13.04 -4.47
C VAL A 355 16.32 14.32 -4.00
N ARG A 356 16.88 15.13 -4.92
CA ARG A 356 17.67 16.35 -4.64
C ARG A 356 16.93 17.53 -4.00
N ARG A 357 15.63 17.48 -3.70
CA ARG A 357 14.90 18.65 -3.12
C ARG A 357 13.82 18.28 -2.11
N MET A 358 14.20 17.64 -1.01
CA MET A 358 13.29 17.28 0.09
C MET A 358 12.65 18.45 0.86
N THR A 359 12.82 19.72 0.44
CA THR A 359 12.26 20.89 1.14
C THR A 359 11.16 21.64 0.37
N ARG A 360 10.70 21.10 -0.77
CA ARG A 360 9.70 21.74 -1.65
C ARG A 360 8.50 20.84 -1.89
N PHE A 361 7.29 21.38 -1.78
CA PHE A 361 6.07 20.65 -2.09
C PHE A 361 4.93 21.57 -2.54
N PHE A 362 4.04 21.03 -3.37
CA PHE A 362 2.84 21.75 -3.79
C PHE A 362 1.70 21.56 -2.77
N VAL A 363 0.90 22.60 -2.59
CA VAL A 363 -0.32 22.60 -1.78
C VAL A 363 -1.53 22.91 -2.66
N THR A 364 -2.67 22.34 -2.29
CA THR A 364 -3.95 22.48 -3.01
C THR A 364 -4.84 23.60 -2.44
N THR A 365 -4.42 24.23 -1.35
CA THR A 365 -5.11 25.36 -0.71
C THR A 365 -4.62 26.69 -1.25
N ASP A 366 -5.46 27.73 -1.18
CA ASP A 366 -5.06 29.09 -1.52
C ASP A 366 -3.97 29.66 -0.58
N PHE A 367 -3.44 30.84 -0.94
CA PHE A 367 -2.30 31.44 -0.27
C PHE A 367 -2.61 31.76 1.20
N GLU A 368 -3.75 32.40 1.47
CA GLU A 368 -4.13 32.82 2.82
C GLU A 368 -4.32 31.63 3.75
N MET A 369 -5.00 30.58 3.28
CA MET A 369 -5.24 29.36 4.03
C MET A 369 -3.93 28.60 4.28
N THR A 370 -3.04 28.55 3.30
CA THR A 370 -1.71 27.92 3.41
C THR A 370 -0.85 28.62 4.45
N VAL A 371 -0.77 29.95 4.38
CA VAL A 371 -0.04 30.76 5.36
C VAL A 371 -0.62 30.58 6.75
N LYS A 372 -1.94 30.74 6.93
CA LYS A 372 -2.61 30.60 8.23
C LYS A 372 -2.35 29.24 8.88
N ARG A 373 -2.42 28.15 8.11
CA ARG A 373 -2.14 26.79 8.60
C ARG A 373 -0.68 26.58 8.97
N LEU A 374 0.23 27.12 8.17
CA LEU A 374 1.66 27.09 8.48
C LEU A 374 1.94 27.85 9.78
N LEU A 375 1.40 29.05 9.96
CA LEU A 375 1.59 29.85 11.18
C LEU A 375 1.06 29.15 12.44
N ASN A 376 -0.14 28.58 12.39
CA ASN A 376 -0.71 27.84 13.53
C ASN A 376 0.19 26.66 13.95
N CYS A 377 0.80 25.98 12.98
CA CYS A 377 1.75 24.90 13.26
C CYS A 377 3.05 25.42 13.88
N LEU A 378 3.57 26.55 13.39
CA LEU A 378 4.75 27.19 13.97
C LEU A 378 4.51 27.62 15.43
N GLN A 379 3.32 28.12 15.75
CA GLN A 379 2.93 28.48 17.11
C GLN A 379 2.85 27.28 18.06
N TYR A 380 2.22 26.17 17.63
CA TYR A 380 2.11 24.94 18.43
C TYR A 380 3.49 24.41 18.86
N GLU A 381 4.48 24.54 17.99
CA GLU A 381 5.85 24.05 18.20
C GLU A 381 6.77 25.08 18.84
N SER A 382 6.22 26.20 19.34
CA SER A 382 6.99 27.30 19.96
C SER A 382 8.08 27.88 19.06
N TYR A 383 7.89 27.87 17.74
CA TYR A 383 8.79 28.54 16.80
C TYR A 383 8.46 30.03 16.71
N THR A 384 9.50 30.85 16.72
CA THR A 384 9.36 32.27 16.41
C THR A 384 9.35 32.47 14.91
N TYR A 385 8.48 33.33 14.39
CA TYR A 385 8.42 33.59 12.95
C TYR A 385 8.15 35.07 12.66
N ARG A 386 8.58 35.51 11.47
CA ARG A 386 8.28 36.83 10.90
C ARG A 386 7.83 36.66 9.45
N ILE A 387 6.76 37.35 9.08
CA ILE A 387 6.23 37.36 7.72
C ILE A 387 6.74 38.64 7.07
N ASN A 388 7.36 38.53 5.90
CA ASN A 388 7.73 39.69 5.09
C ASN A 388 6.71 39.87 3.95
N ASP A 389 6.59 41.09 3.43
CA ASP A 389 5.61 41.50 2.40
C ASP A 389 5.69 40.73 1.05
N PHE A 390 6.68 39.85 0.88
CA PHE A 390 6.97 39.14 -0.37
C PHE A 390 6.75 37.61 -0.31
N ARG A 391 5.69 37.13 0.37
CA ARG A 391 5.35 35.69 0.43
C ARG A 391 6.44 34.77 1.01
N VAL A 392 7.32 35.34 1.86
CA VAL A 392 8.38 34.62 2.57
C VAL A 392 8.15 34.67 4.07
N ILE A 393 8.11 33.50 4.70
CA ILE A 393 7.99 33.35 6.16
C ILE A 393 9.37 32.97 6.71
N THR A 394 9.97 33.86 7.49
CA THR A 394 11.24 33.59 8.17
C THR A 394 10.94 32.91 9.50
N ILE A 395 11.42 31.68 9.68
CA ILE A 395 11.19 30.84 10.84
C ILE A 395 12.50 30.74 11.61
N SER A 396 12.46 31.07 12.90
CA SER A 396 13.62 31.05 13.79
C SER A 396 13.35 30.14 14.98
N THR A 397 14.29 29.25 15.24
CA THR A 397 14.29 28.32 16.37
C THR A 397 15.72 28.13 16.87
N VAL A 398 15.89 27.30 17.89
CA VAL A 398 17.19 26.86 18.37
C VAL A 398 17.34 25.36 18.11
N ASP A 399 18.53 24.90 17.75
CA ASP A 399 18.81 23.46 17.62
C ASP A 399 18.91 22.78 19.00
N LYS A 400 19.22 21.48 19.04
CA LYS A 400 19.37 20.71 20.30
C LYS A 400 20.47 21.24 21.23
N ARG A 401 21.32 22.16 20.74
CA ARG A 401 22.47 22.77 21.43
C ARG A 401 22.22 24.25 21.74
N ASN A 402 20.97 24.72 21.64
CA ASN A 402 20.56 26.11 21.83
C ASN A 402 21.13 27.12 20.81
N MET A 403 21.66 26.65 19.68
CA MET A 403 22.21 27.53 18.65
C MET A 403 21.12 28.01 17.69
N PRO A 404 21.14 29.28 17.25
CA PRO A 404 20.11 29.84 16.40
C PRO A 404 20.07 29.14 15.03
N LEU A 405 18.92 28.55 14.73
CA LEU A 405 18.58 27.91 13.46
C LEU A 405 17.47 28.72 12.79
N VAL A 406 17.77 29.29 11.63
CA VAL A 406 16.84 30.13 10.86
C VAL A 406 16.64 29.53 9.49
N PHE A 407 15.39 29.32 9.08
CA PHE A 407 15.03 28.86 7.75
C PHE A 407 13.83 29.66 7.22
N LYS A 408 13.77 29.82 5.91
CA LYS A 408 12.75 30.59 5.20
C LYS A 408 11.80 29.64 4.48
N ALA A 409 10.50 29.83 4.62
CA ALA A 409 9.49 29.19 3.79
C ALA A 409 9.03 30.20 2.73
N ASN A 410 9.36 29.93 1.47
CA ASN A 410 8.91 30.72 0.34
C ASN A 410 7.62 30.09 -0.19
N VAL A 411 6.55 30.87 -0.31
CA VAL A 411 5.28 30.41 -0.89
C VAL A 411 5.15 31.03 -2.27
N VAL A 412 5.36 30.24 -3.31
CA VAL A 412 5.43 30.66 -4.71
C VAL A 412 4.24 30.10 -5.46
N GLU A 413 3.58 30.93 -6.27
CA GLU A 413 2.45 30.50 -7.09
C GLU A 413 2.96 30.07 -8.47
N MET A 414 2.57 28.86 -8.87
CA MET A 414 2.99 28.24 -10.13
C MET A 414 1.79 27.45 -10.70
N ASP A 415 1.32 27.82 -11.90
CA ASP A 415 0.27 27.10 -12.65
C ASP A 415 -0.99 26.75 -11.83
N ASN A 416 -1.60 27.76 -11.19
CA ASN A 416 -2.77 27.63 -10.30
C ASN A 416 -2.56 26.68 -9.09
N LYS A 417 -1.31 26.39 -8.73
CA LYS A 417 -0.92 25.66 -7.53
C LYS A 417 0.09 26.48 -6.73
N LEU A 418 0.12 26.28 -5.42
CA LEU A 418 1.08 26.96 -4.56
C LEU A 418 2.21 25.99 -4.19
N LEU A 419 3.44 26.38 -4.47
CA LEU A 419 4.67 25.68 -4.07
C LEU A 419 5.18 26.30 -2.76
N VAL A 420 5.38 25.48 -1.74
CA VAL A 420 6.05 25.88 -0.50
C VAL A 420 7.48 25.34 -0.52
N ASP A 421 8.47 26.22 -0.44
CA ASP A 421 9.91 25.92 -0.51
C ASP A 421 10.62 26.37 0.78
N PHE A 422 11.08 25.40 1.57
CA PHE A 422 11.87 25.65 2.77
C PHE A 422 13.37 25.72 2.44
N ARG A 423 14.04 26.79 2.85
CA ARG A 423 15.48 26.98 2.68
C ARG A 423 16.14 27.31 3.99
N LEU A 424 17.25 26.65 4.29
CA LEU A 424 18.08 27.04 5.41
C LEU A 424 18.68 28.43 5.14
N SER A 425 18.59 29.32 6.14
CA SER A 425 19.15 30.67 6.05
C SER A 425 20.30 30.87 7.03
N LYS A 426 20.31 30.20 8.19
CA LYS A 426 21.38 30.29 9.19
C LYS A 426 21.35 29.06 10.10
N GLY A 427 22.52 28.51 10.44
CA GLY A 427 22.67 27.37 11.37
C GLY A 427 23.11 26.08 10.68
N CYS A 428 23.14 24.97 11.41
CA CYS A 428 23.69 23.69 10.94
C CYS A 428 22.70 22.97 9.99
N GLY A 429 23.17 22.62 8.79
CA GLY A 429 22.37 21.91 7.79
C GLY A 429 21.84 20.55 8.25
N LEU A 430 22.64 19.79 9.01
CA LEU A 430 22.27 18.45 9.46
C LEU A 430 21.14 18.52 10.50
N GLU A 431 21.20 19.50 11.41
CA GLU A 431 20.13 19.78 12.36
C GLU A 431 18.85 20.31 11.67
N PHE A 432 18.99 21.08 10.59
CA PHE A 432 17.87 21.48 9.75
C PHE A 432 17.17 20.26 9.11
N LYS A 433 17.93 19.36 8.46
CA LYS A 433 17.41 18.12 7.86
C LYS A 433 16.75 17.22 8.91
N LYS A 434 17.31 17.14 10.13
CA LYS A 434 16.75 16.42 11.28
C LYS A 434 15.43 16.99 11.80
N LYS A 435 15.33 18.32 11.95
CA LYS A 435 14.07 18.98 12.36
C LYS A 435 12.99 18.90 11.28
N PHE A 436 13.37 18.92 10.01
CA PHE A 436 12.45 18.78 8.88
C PHE A 436 11.95 17.33 8.71
N GLY A 437 12.85 16.34 8.81
CA GLY A 437 12.54 14.91 8.65
C GLY A 437 11.58 14.35 9.71
N LYS A 438 11.73 14.74 10.98
CA LYS A 438 10.75 14.40 12.04
C LYS A 438 9.35 15.00 11.81
N LYS A 439 9.24 16.03 10.97
CA LYS A 439 8.05 16.89 10.85
C LYS A 439 7.26 16.72 9.54
N MET A 440 7.62 15.75 8.70
CA MET A 440 6.72 15.16 7.68
C MET A 440 5.39 14.65 8.28
N LEU A 441 5.35 14.44 9.61
CA LEU A 441 4.14 14.11 10.39
C LEU A 441 3.05 15.21 10.31
N ILE A 442 3.44 16.49 10.22
CA ILE A 442 2.51 17.62 10.11
C ILE A 442 1.79 17.64 8.75
N LEU A 443 2.48 17.22 7.68
CA LEU A 443 1.90 17.11 6.35
C LEU A 443 0.95 15.90 6.23
N LYS A 444 1.28 14.79 6.92
CA LYS A 444 0.34 13.68 7.12
C LYS A 444 -0.95 14.18 7.80
N TYR A 445 -0.85 14.96 8.87
CA TYR A 445 -2.01 15.54 9.59
C TYR A 445 -2.94 16.39 8.70
N LEU A 446 -2.41 17.16 7.74
CA LEU A 446 -3.22 17.94 6.80
C LEU A 446 -4.02 17.09 5.80
N ILE A 447 -3.46 15.96 5.35
CA ILE A 447 -4.16 14.95 4.53
C ILE A 447 -5.18 14.17 5.37
N PHE A 448 -4.89 13.88 6.64
CA PHE A 448 -5.81 13.23 7.57
C PHE A 448 -7.05 14.07 7.91
N ILE A 449 -6.92 15.40 8.02
CA ILE A 449 -8.07 16.28 8.29
C ILE A 449 -9.00 16.39 7.06
N THR A 450 -8.44 16.54 5.86
CA THR A 450 -9.25 16.63 4.63
C THR A 450 -9.91 15.30 4.27
N SER A 451 -9.18 14.19 4.37
CA SER A 451 -9.73 12.83 4.17
C SER A 451 -10.74 12.48 5.27
N GLY A 452 -10.46 12.81 6.54
CA GLY A 452 -11.39 12.62 7.66
C GLY A 452 -12.69 13.40 7.49
N THR A 453 -12.62 14.65 7.02
CA THR A 453 -13.80 15.47 6.71
C THR A 453 -14.59 14.89 5.54
N LEU A 454 -13.91 14.49 4.45
CA LEU A 454 -14.57 13.88 3.29
C LEU A 454 -15.26 12.55 3.66
N LEU A 455 -14.61 11.74 4.48
CA LEU A 455 -15.20 10.50 4.99
C LEU A 455 -16.38 10.76 5.92
N PHE A 456 -16.30 11.79 6.77
CA PHE A 456 -17.42 12.22 7.61
C PHE A 456 -18.61 12.70 6.76
N LEU A 457 -18.35 13.50 5.72
CA LEU A 457 -19.37 13.96 4.76
C LEU A 457 -19.98 12.78 4.01
N PHE A 458 -19.16 11.86 3.50
CA PHE A 458 -19.63 10.66 2.81
C PHE A 458 -20.47 9.77 3.73
N ARG A 459 -20.04 9.61 4.99
CA ARG A 459 -20.79 8.85 6.00
C ARG A 459 -22.11 9.53 6.35
N SER A 460 -22.11 10.85 6.48
CA SER A 460 -23.31 11.66 6.71
C SER A 460 -24.27 11.54 5.52
N TYR A 461 -23.75 11.54 4.30
CA TYR A 461 -24.53 11.31 3.08
C TYR A 461 -25.13 9.89 3.04
N ILE A 462 -24.37 8.85 3.39
CA ILE A 462 -24.88 7.48 3.53
C ILE A 462 -26.07 7.44 4.51
N ASN A 463 -25.91 8.02 5.69
CA ASN A 463 -26.96 8.09 6.70
C ASN A 463 -28.19 8.87 6.21
N LEU A 464 -27.96 10.00 5.53
CA LEU A 464 -29.02 10.82 4.96
C LEU A 464 -29.79 10.07 3.86
N ALA A 465 -29.10 9.38 2.96
CA ALA A 465 -29.71 8.58 1.90
C ALA A 465 -30.60 7.46 2.47
N TYR A 466 -30.13 6.76 3.51
CA TYR A 466 -30.94 5.75 4.20
C TYR A 466 -32.12 6.36 4.94
N PHE A 467 -31.94 7.50 5.60
CA PHE A 467 -33.03 8.21 6.26
C PHE A 467 -34.13 8.60 5.26
N TRP A 468 -33.75 9.10 4.08
CA TRP A 468 -34.70 9.40 3.00
C TRP A 468 -35.43 8.16 2.48
N ASP A 469 -34.74 7.02 2.35
CA ASP A 469 -35.36 5.74 1.98
C ASP A 469 -36.39 5.28 3.03
N VAL A 470 -36.02 5.33 4.32
CA VAL A 470 -36.94 5.05 5.44
C VAL A 470 -38.14 5.99 5.42
N PHE A 471 -37.89 7.29 5.24
CA PHE A 471 -38.93 8.33 5.21
C PHE A 471 -39.91 8.08 4.07
N GLY A 472 -39.43 7.75 2.86
CA GLY A 472 -40.29 7.38 1.74
C GLY A 472 -41.20 6.20 2.07
N GLN A 473 -40.68 5.18 2.75
CA GLN A 473 -41.44 3.98 3.12
C GLN A 473 -42.52 4.22 4.20
N LEU A 474 -42.40 5.27 5.03
CA LEU A 474 -43.44 5.64 5.99
C LEU A 474 -44.73 6.10 5.30
N PHE A 475 -44.64 6.75 4.14
CA PHE A 475 -45.81 7.24 3.38
C PHE A 475 -46.39 6.21 2.41
N SER A 476 -45.67 5.12 2.14
CA SER A 476 -46.08 4.04 1.22
C SER A 476 -46.63 2.79 1.93
N PHE A 477 -46.92 2.86 3.24
CA PHE A 477 -47.28 1.68 4.05
C PHE A 477 -48.60 0.97 3.67
N ASN A 478 -49.39 1.52 2.74
CA ASN A 478 -50.75 1.08 2.47
C ASN A 478 -50.90 0.45 1.07
N ALA A 479 -50.45 -0.79 0.87
CA ALA A 479 -51.02 -1.75 -0.10
C ALA A 479 -50.24 -3.09 -0.12
N PHE A 480 -50.49 -4.00 0.84
CA PHE A 480 -50.05 -5.39 0.74
C PHE A 480 -51.25 -6.32 0.89
N LYS A 481 -51.22 -7.46 0.20
CA LYS A 481 -52.27 -8.48 0.31
C LYS A 481 -52.19 -9.12 1.69
N SER A 482 -53.33 -9.55 2.23
CA SER A 482 -53.35 -10.33 3.47
C SER A 482 -52.73 -11.72 3.31
N ASN A 483 -52.62 -12.20 2.07
CA ASN A 483 -52.21 -13.56 1.74
C ASN A 483 -51.44 -13.62 0.40
N TYR A 484 -50.43 -14.48 0.33
CA TYR A 484 -49.58 -14.70 -0.85
C TYR A 484 -49.40 -16.19 -1.14
N ASP A 485 -49.01 -16.55 -2.36
CA ASP A 485 -48.58 -17.92 -2.67
C ASP A 485 -47.32 -18.26 -1.88
N TYR A 486 -46.31 -17.40 -1.98
CA TYR A 486 -45.05 -17.55 -1.29
C TYR A 486 -44.67 -16.26 -0.55
N ILE A 487 -44.09 -16.43 0.64
CA ILE A 487 -43.38 -15.36 1.34
C ILE A 487 -41.90 -15.70 1.35
N VAL A 488 -41.06 -14.81 0.82
CA VAL A 488 -39.61 -14.91 0.84
C VAL A 488 -39.07 -13.96 1.91
N VAL A 489 -38.33 -14.50 2.88
CA VAL A 489 -37.76 -13.73 3.99
C VAL A 489 -36.27 -13.52 3.76
N GLY A 490 -35.87 -12.28 3.52
CA GLY A 490 -34.51 -11.88 3.17
C GLY A 490 -34.32 -11.75 1.66
N ALA A 491 -33.84 -10.59 1.22
CA ALA A 491 -33.59 -10.24 -0.17
C ALA A 491 -32.10 -10.28 -0.51
N GLY A 492 -31.34 -11.19 0.11
CA GLY A 492 -29.94 -11.45 -0.25
C GLY A 492 -29.80 -12.11 -1.62
N THR A 493 -28.60 -12.63 -1.92
CA THR A 493 -28.28 -13.28 -3.20
C THR A 493 -29.34 -14.29 -3.65
N SER A 494 -29.68 -15.26 -2.79
CA SER A 494 -30.65 -16.30 -3.15
C SER A 494 -32.10 -15.80 -3.10
N GLY A 495 -32.46 -15.02 -2.09
CA GLY A 495 -33.83 -14.54 -1.90
C GLY A 495 -34.32 -13.64 -3.05
N ALA A 496 -33.46 -12.73 -3.53
CA ALA A 496 -33.79 -11.88 -4.67
C ALA A 496 -34.03 -12.69 -5.95
N VAL A 497 -33.18 -13.68 -6.23
CA VAL A 497 -33.33 -14.58 -7.40
C VAL A 497 -34.62 -15.38 -7.31
N ILE A 498 -34.90 -15.98 -6.14
CA ILE A 498 -36.10 -16.81 -5.94
C ILE A 498 -37.36 -15.98 -6.09
N ALA A 499 -37.43 -14.81 -5.45
CA ALA A 499 -38.60 -13.94 -5.51
C ALA A 499 -38.89 -13.48 -6.95
N ALA A 500 -37.85 -12.98 -7.65
CA ALA A 500 -37.98 -12.56 -9.04
C ALA A 500 -38.46 -13.69 -9.95
N ARG A 501 -37.86 -14.88 -9.84
CA ARG A 501 -38.22 -16.02 -10.69
C ARG A 501 -39.58 -16.61 -10.34
N LEU A 502 -39.99 -16.68 -9.07
CA LEU A 502 -41.34 -17.13 -8.72
C LEU A 502 -42.40 -16.17 -9.27
N ALA A 503 -42.17 -14.86 -9.14
CA ALA A 503 -43.05 -13.83 -9.69
C ALA A 503 -43.12 -13.86 -11.22
N GLU A 504 -42.00 -14.12 -11.90
CA GLU A 504 -41.92 -14.35 -13.35
C GLU A 504 -42.80 -15.53 -13.80
N ASN A 505 -42.92 -16.56 -12.95
CA ASN A 505 -43.78 -17.72 -13.19
C ASN A 505 -45.22 -17.51 -12.67
N GLY A 506 -45.66 -16.26 -12.55
CA GLY A 506 -47.03 -15.88 -12.20
C GLY A 506 -47.44 -16.16 -10.75
N GLN A 507 -46.50 -16.44 -9.85
CA GLN A 507 -46.82 -16.64 -8.42
C GLN A 507 -46.95 -15.30 -7.71
N SER A 508 -47.93 -15.16 -6.80
CA SER A 508 -47.98 -14.01 -5.90
C SER A 508 -46.94 -14.15 -4.80
N VAL A 509 -45.96 -13.25 -4.78
CA VAL A 509 -44.80 -13.30 -3.88
C VAL A 509 -44.71 -12.05 -3.04
N LEU A 510 -44.55 -12.24 -1.73
CA LEU A 510 -44.10 -11.19 -0.82
C LEU A 510 -42.63 -11.38 -0.49
N LEU A 511 -41.79 -10.41 -0.82
CA LEU A 511 -40.39 -10.37 -0.42
C LEU A 511 -40.21 -9.39 0.74
N VAL A 512 -39.68 -9.85 1.87
CA VAL A 512 -39.47 -9.03 3.07
C VAL A 512 -37.97 -8.89 3.36
N GLU A 513 -37.48 -7.66 3.44
CA GLU A 513 -36.08 -7.31 3.70
C GLU A 513 -35.95 -6.36 4.90
N ALA A 514 -34.98 -6.64 5.77
CA ALA A 514 -34.71 -5.84 6.96
C ALA A 514 -33.96 -4.53 6.63
N GLY A 515 -33.18 -4.54 5.54
CA GLY A 515 -32.51 -3.38 4.97
C GLY A 515 -33.37 -2.52 4.06
N GLY A 516 -32.75 -1.45 3.56
CA GLY A 516 -33.35 -0.52 2.59
C GLY A 516 -33.07 -0.89 1.14
N THR A 517 -33.33 0.06 0.24
CA THR A 517 -32.97 0.00 -1.18
C THR A 517 -31.52 0.47 -1.41
N ALA A 518 -30.88 -0.02 -2.47
CA ALA A 518 -29.50 0.35 -2.80
C ALA A 518 -29.45 1.70 -3.54
N PRO A 519 -28.81 2.74 -2.98
CA PRO A 519 -28.58 3.98 -3.72
C PRO A 519 -27.47 3.80 -4.78
N PRO A 520 -27.46 4.60 -5.87
CA PRO A 520 -26.60 4.37 -7.03
C PRO A 520 -25.08 4.34 -6.74
N PHE A 521 -24.60 5.00 -5.69
CA PHE A 521 -23.17 5.01 -5.36
C PHE A 521 -22.67 3.65 -4.82
N LEU A 522 -23.56 2.76 -4.37
CA LEU A 522 -23.21 1.38 -4.00
C LEU A 522 -22.81 0.53 -5.23
N ASP A 523 -23.09 1.02 -6.44
CA ASP A 523 -22.64 0.37 -7.68
C ASP A 523 -21.13 0.53 -7.89
N ILE A 524 -20.45 1.44 -7.17
CA ILE A 524 -19.03 1.75 -7.36
C ILE A 524 -18.16 0.71 -6.64
N PRO A 525 -17.41 -0.14 -7.38
CA PRO A 525 -16.60 -1.21 -6.79
C PRO A 525 -15.59 -0.77 -5.72
N LEU A 526 -14.83 0.31 -6.00
CA LEU A 526 -13.75 0.77 -5.14
C LEU A 526 -14.22 1.22 -3.75
N LEU A 527 -15.52 1.55 -3.59
CA LEU A 527 -16.09 2.00 -2.31
C LEU A 527 -16.49 0.87 -1.37
N SER A 528 -16.33 -0.40 -1.76
CA SER A 528 -16.74 -1.57 -0.96
C SER A 528 -16.25 -1.52 0.51
N PRO A 529 -14.99 -1.16 0.80
CA PRO A 529 -14.52 -1.09 2.19
C PRO A 529 -15.24 -0.03 3.04
N LEU A 530 -15.73 1.05 2.43
CA LEU A 530 -16.46 2.12 3.12
C LEU A 530 -17.89 1.72 3.51
N LEU A 531 -18.43 0.69 2.87
CA LEU A 531 -19.76 0.15 3.20
C LEU A 531 -19.73 -0.71 4.47
N GLN A 532 -18.56 -1.22 4.86
CA GLN A 532 -18.39 -1.98 6.09
C GLN A 532 -18.52 -1.07 7.32
N ASN A 533 -19.11 -1.58 8.39
CA ASN A 533 -19.53 -0.79 9.56
C ASN A 533 -20.52 0.33 9.21
N SER A 534 -21.26 0.25 8.09
CA SER A 534 -22.33 1.20 7.72
C SER A 534 -23.72 0.72 8.13
N ILE A 535 -24.72 1.58 7.99
CA ILE A 535 -26.13 1.22 8.22
C ILE A 535 -26.65 0.16 7.24
N TYR A 536 -25.94 -0.05 6.13
CA TYR A 536 -26.18 -1.12 5.15
C TYR A 536 -25.41 -2.41 5.48
N ASP A 537 -24.69 -2.43 6.59
CA ASP A 537 -23.99 -3.60 7.13
C ASP A 537 -24.70 -4.05 8.41
N TRP A 538 -24.84 -5.37 8.58
CA TRP A 538 -25.28 -5.98 9.84
C TRP A 538 -24.23 -5.87 10.95
N GLN A 539 -22.95 -5.70 10.59
CA GLN A 539 -21.84 -5.46 11.52
C GLN A 539 -21.64 -6.58 12.53
N TYR A 540 -21.89 -7.83 12.12
CA TYR A 540 -21.74 -8.96 13.02
C TYR A 540 -20.31 -9.06 13.56
N ILE A 541 -20.19 -9.41 14.84
CA ILE A 541 -18.93 -9.68 15.51
C ILE A 541 -18.99 -11.08 16.14
N THR A 542 -17.89 -11.81 16.07
CA THR A 542 -17.80 -13.11 16.72
C THR A 542 -17.64 -12.95 18.23
N VAL A 543 -17.86 -14.02 19.00
CA VAL A 543 -17.29 -14.10 20.35
C VAL A 543 -15.76 -14.05 20.28
N PRO A 544 -15.06 -13.66 21.36
CA PRO A 544 -13.61 -13.71 21.41
C PRO A 544 -13.08 -15.10 21.04
N GLN A 545 -12.19 -15.16 20.06
CA GLN A 545 -11.70 -16.42 19.51
C GLN A 545 -10.52 -16.95 20.33
N HIS A 546 -10.52 -18.25 20.61
CA HIS A 546 -9.44 -18.90 21.36
C HIS A 546 -8.17 -19.09 20.52
N ASN A 547 -8.32 -19.46 19.24
CA ASN A 547 -7.24 -19.96 18.40
C ASN A 547 -6.90 -19.07 17.20
N ALA A 548 -7.62 -17.96 17.02
CA ALA A 548 -7.61 -17.13 15.81
C ALA A 548 -7.90 -15.66 16.15
N CYS A 549 -7.75 -14.77 15.17
CA CYS A 549 -8.09 -13.34 15.22
C CYS A 549 -7.44 -12.58 16.38
N LYS A 550 -6.29 -13.03 16.91
CA LYS A 550 -5.67 -12.40 18.10
C LYS A 550 -5.16 -10.98 17.86
N ALA A 551 -4.93 -10.61 16.60
CA ALA A 551 -4.52 -9.27 16.23
C ALA A 551 -5.69 -8.25 16.18
N LEU A 552 -6.93 -8.74 16.19
CA LEU A 552 -8.13 -7.93 16.04
C LEU A 552 -8.60 -7.41 17.40
N LYS A 553 -9.39 -6.33 17.39
CA LYS A 553 -9.94 -5.72 18.61
C LYS A 553 -10.69 -6.77 19.42
N ASN A 554 -10.33 -6.90 20.70
CA ASN A 554 -10.89 -7.86 21.66
C ASN A 554 -10.78 -9.34 21.25
N ASN A 555 -9.88 -9.71 20.33
CA ASN A 555 -9.79 -11.06 19.74
C ASN A 555 -11.08 -11.49 19.01
N GLN A 556 -11.89 -10.54 18.53
CA GLN A 556 -13.15 -10.79 17.84
C GLN A 556 -12.98 -10.53 16.34
N CYS A 557 -13.47 -11.45 15.51
CA CYS A 557 -13.47 -11.26 14.06
C CYS A 557 -14.70 -10.43 13.65
N LYS A 558 -14.52 -9.50 12.70
CA LYS A 558 -15.62 -8.73 12.12
C LYS A 558 -16.19 -9.42 10.88
N TRP A 559 -17.51 -9.55 10.83
CA TRP A 559 -18.26 -10.21 9.77
C TRP A 559 -19.24 -9.21 9.12
N PRO A 560 -18.76 -8.34 8.21
CA PRO A 560 -19.62 -7.46 7.46
C PRO A 560 -20.56 -8.28 6.56
N MET A 561 -21.86 -8.02 6.66
CA MET A 561 -22.91 -8.71 5.91
C MET A 561 -23.95 -7.70 5.47
N GLY A 562 -24.42 -7.78 4.23
CA GLY A 562 -25.33 -6.77 3.69
C GLY A 562 -26.70 -6.78 4.34
N LYS A 563 -27.13 -5.60 4.81
CA LYS A 563 -28.45 -5.26 5.31
C LYS A 563 -29.13 -4.29 4.34
N ILE A 564 -29.45 -4.79 3.17
CA ILE A 564 -29.97 -4.03 2.02
C ILE A 564 -30.57 -5.00 1.00
N LEU A 565 -31.45 -4.54 0.10
CA LEU A 565 -31.84 -5.34 -1.07
C LEU A 565 -30.58 -5.77 -1.86
N GLY A 566 -30.49 -7.07 -2.17
CA GLY A 566 -29.30 -7.71 -2.73
C GLY A 566 -28.38 -8.32 -1.66
N GLY A 567 -28.58 -7.95 -0.39
CA GLY A 567 -27.81 -8.41 0.76
C GLY A 567 -26.31 -8.22 0.57
N THR A 568 -25.52 -9.22 0.94
CA THR A 568 -24.04 -9.15 0.84
C THR A 568 -23.55 -8.99 -0.61
N SER A 569 -24.34 -9.27 -1.65
CA SER A 569 -23.91 -9.01 -3.03
C SER A 569 -23.72 -7.51 -3.35
N ARG A 570 -24.32 -6.62 -2.53
CA ARG A 570 -24.08 -5.16 -2.56
C ARG A 570 -22.83 -4.70 -1.80
N LEU A 571 -22.26 -5.54 -0.94
CA LEU A 571 -21.09 -5.21 -0.12
C LEU A 571 -19.83 -6.00 -0.51
N ASN A 572 -19.98 -7.10 -1.26
CA ASN A 572 -18.88 -8.02 -1.57
C ASN A 572 -17.82 -7.43 -2.54
N TYR A 573 -16.75 -8.17 -2.77
CA TYR A 573 -15.70 -7.83 -3.74
C TYR A 573 -15.99 -8.35 -5.16
N MET A 574 -17.23 -8.71 -5.45
CA MET A 574 -17.76 -9.09 -6.77
C MET A 574 -17.11 -10.30 -7.45
N THR A 575 -16.16 -10.99 -6.83
CA THR A 575 -15.45 -12.11 -7.45
C THR A 575 -16.41 -13.23 -7.90
N TYR A 576 -16.28 -13.65 -9.15
CA TYR A 576 -17.02 -14.75 -9.74
C TYR A 576 -16.17 -16.03 -9.78
N VAL A 577 -16.55 -17.00 -8.95
CA VAL A 577 -15.97 -18.35 -8.94
C VAL A 577 -17.08 -19.38 -8.87
N ARG A 578 -17.07 -20.38 -9.74
CA ARG A 578 -18.09 -21.45 -9.76
C ARG A 578 -17.86 -22.52 -8.71
N GLY A 579 -16.62 -22.74 -8.27
CA GLY A 579 -16.23 -23.88 -7.45
C GLY A 579 -15.89 -25.11 -8.29
N HIS A 580 -15.42 -26.18 -7.63
CA HIS A 580 -15.00 -27.40 -8.30
C HIS A 580 -16.17 -28.41 -8.38
N PRO A 581 -16.33 -29.22 -9.45
CA PRO A 581 -17.47 -30.14 -9.60
C PRO A 581 -17.67 -31.10 -8.42
N GLN A 582 -16.56 -31.57 -7.82
CA GLN A 582 -16.62 -32.44 -6.65
C GLN A 582 -17.17 -31.78 -5.39
N ASP A 583 -17.22 -30.44 -5.31
CA ASP A 583 -17.90 -29.73 -4.23
C ASP A 583 -19.40 -30.00 -4.24
N TYR A 584 -19.96 -30.26 -5.42
CA TYR A 584 -21.39 -30.38 -5.66
C TYR A 584 -21.83 -31.84 -5.83
N ALA A 585 -20.95 -32.73 -6.30
CA ALA A 585 -21.27 -34.08 -6.77
C ALA A 585 -22.23 -34.89 -5.86
N LYS A 586 -22.16 -34.71 -4.53
CA LYS A 586 -23.03 -35.45 -3.58
C LYS A 586 -24.43 -34.85 -3.39
N TRP A 587 -24.59 -33.54 -3.49
CA TRP A 587 -25.82 -32.84 -3.08
C TRP A 587 -26.44 -31.99 -4.20
N PHE A 588 -25.66 -31.64 -5.20
CA PHE A 588 -26.04 -30.87 -6.38
C PHE A 588 -25.38 -31.43 -7.65
N PRO A 589 -25.62 -32.71 -8.01
CA PRO A 589 -24.96 -33.36 -9.16
C PRO A 589 -25.29 -32.70 -10.52
N ASP A 590 -26.46 -32.08 -10.63
CA ASP A 590 -27.02 -31.35 -11.76
C ASP A 590 -26.64 -29.86 -11.79
N PHE A 591 -25.60 -29.43 -11.05
CA PHE A 591 -25.21 -28.01 -10.97
C PHE A 591 -24.90 -27.36 -12.33
N ASN A 592 -24.47 -28.15 -13.31
CA ASN A 592 -24.20 -27.68 -14.66
C ASN A 592 -25.44 -27.12 -15.37
N ASP A 593 -26.65 -27.56 -15.01
CA ASP A 593 -27.91 -27.08 -15.61
C ASP A 593 -28.27 -25.66 -15.13
N TYR A 594 -27.64 -25.22 -14.04
CA TYR A 594 -27.97 -23.97 -13.35
C TYR A 594 -26.89 -22.91 -13.46
N ILE A 595 -25.82 -23.18 -14.23
CA ILE A 595 -24.74 -22.22 -14.47
C ILE A 595 -25.27 -20.89 -15.01
N ILE A 596 -24.55 -19.83 -14.72
CA ILE A 596 -24.89 -18.50 -15.23
C ILE A 596 -24.43 -18.43 -16.68
N GLY A 597 -25.39 -18.43 -17.60
CA GLY A 597 -25.15 -18.39 -19.04
C GLY A 597 -25.05 -16.95 -19.59
N LYS A 598 -24.60 -16.79 -20.84
CA LYS A 598 -24.53 -15.48 -21.51
C LYS A 598 -25.91 -14.80 -21.66
N ASN A 599 -26.98 -15.59 -21.74
CA ASN A 599 -28.36 -15.11 -21.88
C ASN A 599 -29.08 -14.90 -20.54
N ASP A 600 -28.43 -15.13 -19.41
CA ASP A 600 -29.00 -14.78 -18.11
C ASP A 600 -29.05 -13.26 -17.90
N SER A 601 -29.94 -12.83 -17.01
CA SER A 601 -29.97 -11.46 -16.50
C SER A 601 -28.72 -11.09 -15.69
N VAL A 602 -27.98 -12.09 -15.20
CA VAL A 602 -26.75 -11.94 -14.41
C VAL A 602 -25.60 -11.52 -15.31
N LYS A 603 -24.88 -10.45 -14.93
CA LYS A 603 -23.75 -9.92 -15.70
C LYS A 603 -22.42 -10.30 -15.06
N ILE A 604 -21.54 -10.89 -15.88
CA ILE A 604 -20.18 -11.28 -15.52
C ILE A 604 -19.24 -10.67 -16.54
N GLN A 605 -18.13 -10.09 -16.08
CA GLN A 605 -17.08 -9.54 -16.93
C GLN A 605 -15.70 -9.80 -16.31
N GLU A 606 -14.66 -9.81 -17.13
CA GLU A 606 -13.29 -9.66 -16.62
C GLU A 606 -13.10 -8.25 -16.05
N SER A 607 -12.15 -8.08 -15.13
CA SER A 607 -11.80 -6.75 -14.63
C SER A 607 -11.41 -5.82 -15.79
N ARG A 608 -12.00 -4.62 -15.82
CA ARG A 608 -11.72 -3.59 -16.84
C ARG A 608 -10.50 -2.74 -16.54
N TRP A 609 -9.95 -2.87 -15.34
CA TRP A 609 -8.79 -2.14 -14.89
C TRP A 609 -7.92 -3.05 -14.01
N HIS A 610 -6.61 -2.99 -14.22
CA HIS A 610 -5.63 -3.67 -13.40
C HIS A 610 -4.30 -2.91 -13.45
N THR A 611 -3.44 -3.16 -12.46
CA THR A 611 -2.05 -2.72 -12.47
C THR A 611 -1.18 -3.63 -13.33
N ASP A 612 0.06 -3.23 -13.59
CA ASP A 612 1.04 -4.08 -14.28
C ASP A 612 1.55 -5.26 -13.42
N LEU A 613 1.20 -5.28 -12.12
CA LEU A 613 1.49 -6.37 -11.20
C LEU A 613 0.95 -7.71 -11.72
N VAL A 614 -0.21 -7.70 -12.38
CA VAL A 614 -0.85 -8.90 -12.95
C VAL A 614 0.11 -9.67 -13.85
N ASN A 615 0.83 -8.97 -14.71
CA ASN A 615 1.72 -9.61 -15.68
C ASN A 615 2.90 -10.29 -14.98
N ALA A 616 3.49 -9.63 -13.98
CA ALA A 616 4.60 -10.20 -13.20
C ALA A 616 4.16 -11.40 -12.37
N ILE A 617 2.96 -11.33 -11.77
CA ILE A 617 2.38 -12.43 -10.99
C ILE A 617 2.11 -13.64 -11.87
N LEU A 618 1.42 -13.47 -13.01
CA LEU A 618 1.12 -14.59 -13.91
C LEU A 618 2.40 -15.22 -14.49
N LYS A 619 3.41 -14.40 -14.82
CA LYS A 619 4.72 -14.89 -15.25
C LYS A 619 5.41 -15.69 -14.14
N GLY A 620 5.42 -15.16 -12.91
CA GLY A 620 5.98 -15.85 -11.75
C GLY A 620 5.26 -17.17 -11.45
N ILE A 621 3.94 -17.24 -11.62
CA ILE A 621 3.17 -18.48 -11.47
C ILE A 621 3.65 -19.54 -12.48
N VAL A 622 3.89 -19.16 -13.74
CA VAL A 622 4.44 -20.08 -14.76
C VAL A 622 5.84 -20.56 -14.38
N GLU A 623 6.69 -19.70 -13.82
CA GLU A 623 8.06 -20.06 -13.40
C GLU A 623 8.11 -21.07 -12.24
N ILE A 624 7.03 -21.23 -11.48
CA ILE A 624 6.91 -22.26 -10.42
C ILE A 624 6.00 -23.42 -10.83
N ASP A 625 5.89 -23.66 -12.14
CA ASP A 625 5.07 -24.71 -12.76
C ASP A 625 3.57 -24.60 -12.45
N GLY A 626 3.10 -23.40 -12.10
CA GLY A 626 1.69 -23.11 -11.90
C GLY A 626 0.95 -22.95 -13.23
N LYS A 627 -0.26 -23.49 -13.30
CA LYS A 627 -1.11 -23.47 -14.49
C LYS A 627 -1.87 -22.14 -14.62
N ILE A 628 -1.76 -21.47 -15.75
CA ILE A 628 -2.62 -20.33 -16.09
C ILE A 628 -3.85 -20.86 -16.85
N SER A 629 -5.00 -20.81 -16.21
CA SER A 629 -6.26 -21.26 -16.81
C SER A 629 -7.45 -20.61 -16.14
N ASN A 630 -8.51 -20.36 -16.92
CA ASN A 630 -9.78 -19.91 -16.37
C ASN A 630 -10.41 -21.04 -15.53
N ILE A 631 -10.32 -20.92 -14.19
CA ILE A 631 -10.82 -21.93 -13.25
C ILE A 631 -12.34 -22.13 -13.32
N ASN A 632 -13.09 -21.17 -13.87
CA ASN A 632 -14.54 -21.29 -14.07
C ASN A 632 -14.90 -22.14 -15.30
N GLU A 633 -13.97 -22.30 -16.24
CA GLU A 633 -14.16 -23.08 -17.47
C GLU A 633 -13.45 -24.43 -17.40
N ALA A 634 -12.20 -24.44 -16.95
CA ALA A 634 -11.41 -25.65 -16.81
C ALA A 634 -11.89 -26.54 -15.65
N LEU A 635 -12.59 -25.95 -14.66
CA LEU A 635 -13.13 -26.65 -13.49
C LEU A 635 -12.08 -27.45 -12.72
N ASP A 636 -10.84 -26.95 -12.71
CA ASP A 636 -9.63 -27.54 -12.15
C ASP A 636 -8.78 -26.43 -11.50
N THR A 637 -7.67 -26.79 -10.87
CA THR A 637 -6.64 -25.86 -10.39
C THR A 637 -6.09 -24.97 -11.50
N GLY A 638 -5.68 -23.77 -11.11
CA GLY A 638 -5.06 -22.80 -12.00
C GLY A 638 -5.25 -21.38 -11.53
N PHE A 639 -4.66 -20.45 -12.27
CA PHE A 639 -4.65 -19.02 -11.98
C PHE A 639 -5.19 -18.24 -13.18
N MET A 640 -5.95 -17.18 -12.91
CA MET A 640 -6.54 -16.31 -13.92
C MET A 640 -6.62 -14.86 -13.43
N LYS A 641 -6.77 -13.94 -14.38
CA LYS A 641 -7.28 -12.60 -14.08
C LYS A 641 -8.68 -12.71 -13.50
N VAL A 642 -9.01 -11.86 -12.53
CA VAL A 642 -10.29 -11.96 -11.84
C VAL A 642 -11.47 -11.71 -12.79
N GLN A 643 -12.51 -12.55 -12.65
CA GLN A 643 -13.83 -12.30 -13.23
C GLN A 643 -14.76 -11.78 -12.14
N LEU A 644 -15.61 -10.82 -12.48
CA LEU A 644 -16.42 -10.05 -11.54
C LEU A 644 -17.90 -10.08 -11.95
N PHE A 645 -18.79 -10.08 -10.96
CA PHE A 645 -20.20 -9.71 -11.09
C PHE A 645 -20.30 -8.19 -11.32
N ALA A 646 -20.17 -7.79 -12.58
CA ALA A 646 -20.17 -6.39 -12.97
C ALA A 646 -20.80 -6.20 -14.36
N ASP A 647 -21.31 -4.99 -14.59
CA ASP A 647 -21.86 -4.55 -15.86
C ASP A 647 -21.30 -3.15 -16.20
N ASN A 648 -20.61 -3.05 -17.33
CA ASN A 648 -19.92 -1.85 -17.77
C ASN A 648 -19.05 -1.19 -16.67
N GLY A 649 -18.35 -2.01 -15.87
CA GLY A 649 -17.48 -1.54 -14.78
C GLY A 649 -18.20 -1.17 -13.47
N LYS A 650 -19.54 -1.19 -13.46
CA LYS A 650 -20.35 -1.05 -12.24
C LYS A 650 -20.59 -2.42 -11.61
N ARG A 651 -20.77 -2.47 -10.30
CA ARG A 651 -21.21 -3.66 -9.58
C ARG A 651 -22.54 -4.15 -10.14
N TRP A 652 -22.63 -5.45 -10.38
CA TRP A 652 -23.88 -6.13 -10.64
C TRP A 652 -24.30 -6.94 -9.42
N SER A 653 -25.54 -6.77 -8.97
CA SER A 653 -26.10 -7.39 -7.76
C SER A 653 -27.47 -8.00 -8.06
N THR A 654 -27.88 -9.01 -7.28
CA THR A 654 -29.07 -9.82 -7.58
C THR A 654 -30.39 -9.06 -7.44
N ASP A 655 -30.41 -7.95 -6.71
CA ASP A 655 -31.59 -7.07 -6.61
C ASP A 655 -31.96 -6.41 -7.95
N ASN A 656 -31.03 -6.32 -8.90
CA ASN A 656 -31.34 -5.89 -10.27
C ASN A 656 -32.43 -6.77 -10.93
N MET A 657 -32.63 -8.01 -10.46
CA MET A 657 -33.67 -8.91 -10.95
C MET A 657 -35.07 -8.58 -10.42
N LEU A 658 -35.18 -7.76 -9.37
CA LEU A 658 -36.45 -7.44 -8.71
C LEU A 658 -37.23 -6.32 -9.42
N TYR A 659 -36.57 -5.56 -10.30
CA TYR A 659 -37.15 -4.37 -10.92
C TYR A 659 -37.63 -4.63 -12.36
N GLY A 660 -38.73 -3.99 -12.75
CA GLY A 660 -39.10 -3.72 -14.15
C GLY A 660 -40.01 -4.72 -14.88
N LYS A 661 -40.31 -5.92 -14.35
CA LYS A 661 -41.06 -6.95 -15.12
C LYS A 661 -42.33 -7.54 -14.47
N TYR A 662 -42.46 -7.55 -13.15
CA TYR A 662 -43.51 -8.34 -12.46
C TYR A 662 -44.24 -7.59 -11.33
N GLN A 663 -44.50 -6.29 -11.54
CA GLN A 663 -45.07 -5.39 -10.51
C GLN A 663 -46.44 -5.82 -9.96
N HIS A 664 -47.18 -6.70 -10.63
CA HIS A 664 -48.49 -7.19 -10.16
C HIS A 664 -48.41 -8.49 -9.34
N THR A 665 -47.29 -9.21 -9.43
CA THR A 665 -47.10 -10.51 -8.78
C THR A 665 -46.03 -10.47 -7.69
N LEU A 666 -45.17 -9.45 -7.64
CA LEU A 666 -44.15 -9.28 -6.62
C LEU A 666 -44.37 -8.02 -5.79
N ASP A 667 -44.62 -8.19 -4.50
CA ASP A 667 -44.61 -7.12 -3.51
C ASP A 667 -43.31 -7.17 -2.70
N ILE A 668 -42.66 -6.02 -2.51
CA ILE A 668 -41.39 -5.91 -1.78
C ILE A 668 -41.58 -4.98 -0.58
N ILE A 669 -41.24 -5.46 0.61
CA ILE A 669 -41.26 -4.68 1.84
C ILE A 669 -39.83 -4.56 2.39
N THR A 670 -39.29 -3.35 2.43
CA THR A 670 -37.99 -3.02 3.03
C THR A 670 -38.15 -2.51 4.47
N HIS A 671 -37.03 -2.34 5.16
CA HIS A 671 -36.94 -1.91 6.57
C HIS A 671 -37.84 -2.71 7.52
N THR A 672 -37.98 -4.00 7.24
CA THR A 672 -38.92 -4.87 7.93
C THR A 672 -38.22 -6.12 8.43
N ARG A 673 -38.10 -6.25 9.75
CA ARG A 673 -37.50 -7.44 10.36
C ARG A 673 -38.57 -8.47 10.62
N VAL A 674 -38.37 -9.68 10.10
CA VAL A 674 -39.19 -10.84 10.44
C VAL A 674 -38.73 -11.39 11.78
N ASP A 675 -39.66 -11.58 12.71
CA ASP A 675 -39.36 -12.00 14.07
C ASP A 675 -39.50 -13.53 14.24
N LYS A 676 -40.51 -14.15 13.60
CA LYS A 676 -40.69 -15.61 13.56
C LYS A 676 -41.57 -16.09 12.39
N VAL A 677 -41.44 -17.36 12.06
CA VAL A 677 -42.35 -18.10 11.18
C VAL A 677 -43.54 -18.59 12.00
N LEU A 678 -44.74 -18.42 11.47
CA LEU A 678 -45.97 -18.93 12.07
C LEU A 678 -46.15 -20.39 11.67
N ILE A 679 -46.19 -21.28 12.67
CA ILE A 679 -46.30 -22.73 12.46
C ILE A 679 -47.54 -23.26 13.16
N ASN A 680 -48.38 -23.97 12.41
CA ASN A 680 -49.55 -24.67 12.94
C ASN A 680 -49.56 -26.11 12.40
N SER A 681 -49.77 -27.11 13.26
CA SER A 681 -49.82 -28.53 12.88
C SER A 681 -48.68 -28.97 11.94
N LYS A 682 -47.43 -28.61 12.32
CA LYS A 682 -46.20 -28.88 11.55
C LYS A 682 -46.27 -28.36 10.10
N LYS A 683 -46.95 -27.24 9.87
CA LYS A 683 -47.05 -26.53 8.59
C LYS A 683 -46.74 -25.06 8.83
N ALA A 684 -45.86 -24.46 8.02
CA ALA A 684 -45.69 -23.02 8.00
C ALA A 684 -46.90 -22.36 7.32
N THR A 685 -47.53 -21.42 8.00
CA THR A 685 -48.75 -20.73 7.54
C THR A 685 -48.52 -19.26 7.22
N GLY A 686 -47.36 -18.71 7.55
CA GLY A 686 -47.06 -17.31 7.37
C GLY A 686 -45.88 -16.84 8.20
N ILE A 687 -45.74 -15.53 8.35
CA ILE A 687 -44.70 -14.90 9.15
C ILE A 687 -45.29 -13.85 10.09
N GLN A 688 -44.58 -13.59 11.18
CA GLN A 688 -44.76 -12.42 12.03
C GLN A 688 -43.55 -11.51 11.87
N PHE A 689 -43.77 -10.22 11.67
CA PHE A 689 -42.72 -9.23 11.52
C PHE A 689 -43.07 -7.94 12.26
N THR A 690 -42.05 -7.15 12.54
CA THR A 690 -42.19 -5.83 13.14
C THR A 690 -41.73 -4.75 12.14
N LYS A 691 -42.62 -3.78 11.88
CA LYS A 691 -42.33 -2.59 11.07
C LYS A 691 -42.81 -1.35 11.79
N PHE A 692 -41.93 -0.35 11.95
CA PHE A 692 -42.22 0.91 12.64
C PHE A 692 -42.89 0.73 14.02
N GLY A 693 -42.42 -0.25 14.80
CA GLY A 693 -42.94 -0.55 16.14
C GLY A 693 -44.27 -1.31 16.18
N LYS A 694 -44.87 -1.61 15.02
CA LYS A 694 -46.10 -2.44 14.92
C LYS A 694 -45.75 -3.85 14.50
N THR A 695 -46.22 -4.83 15.26
CA THR A 695 -46.10 -6.25 14.94
C THR A 695 -47.31 -6.71 14.14
N LEU A 696 -47.06 -7.35 12.99
CA LEU A 696 -48.09 -7.77 12.03
C LEU A 696 -47.83 -9.22 11.59
N ASN A 697 -48.90 -9.87 11.13
CA ASN A 697 -48.87 -11.23 10.61
C ASN A 697 -49.35 -11.23 9.16
N ILE A 698 -48.69 -11.99 8.28
CA ILE A 698 -49.12 -12.22 6.89
C ILE A 698 -49.04 -13.72 6.60
N THR A 699 -50.02 -14.23 5.85
CA THR A 699 -50.14 -15.67 5.55
C THR A 699 -49.59 -16.06 4.18
N ALA A 700 -49.17 -17.33 4.06
CA ALA A 700 -48.69 -17.94 2.82
C ALA A 700 -49.46 -19.23 2.50
N ASN A 701 -49.97 -19.36 1.28
CA ASN A 701 -50.70 -20.54 0.82
C ASN A 701 -49.77 -21.74 0.57
N ASN A 702 -48.72 -21.51 -0.24
CA ASN A 702 -47.85 -22.57 -0.76
C ASN A 702 -46.58 -22.72 0.09
N GLY A 703 -46.07 -21.64 0.69
CA GLY A 703 -45.09 -21.74 1.77
C GLY A 703 -44.26 -20.50 2.06
N VAL A 704 -43.43 -20.63 3.09
CA VAL A 704 -42.46 -19.63 3.51
C VAL A 704 -41.05 -20.09 3.12
N ILE A 705 -40.29 -19.23 2.46
CA ILE A 705 -38.91 -19.48 2.03
C ILE A 705 -38.02 -18.53 2.82
N VAL A 706 -37.15 -19.09 3.65
CA VAL A 706 -36.20 -18.33 4.46
C VAL A 706 -34.88 -18.21 3.70
N SER A 707 -34.46 -16.98 3.41
CA SER A 707 -33.22 -16.60 2.73
C SER A 707 -32.51 -15.46 3.49
N ALA A 708 -32.56 -15.50 4.83
CA ALA A 708 -32.04 -14.46 5.72
C ALA A 708 -30.52 -14.58 5.99
N GLY A 709 -29.83 -15.47 5.27
CA GLY A 709 -28.39 -15.69 5.35
C GLY A 709 -27.98 -16.59 6.52
N VAL A 710 -26.70 -16.94 6.55
CA VAL A 710 -26.11 -17.88 7.53
C VAL A 710 -26.33 -17.50 9.00
N ILE A 711 -26.57 -16.22 9.29
CA ILE A 711 -26.85 -15.73 10.63
C ILE A 711 -28.35 -15.55 10.88
N GLY A 712 -29.07 -14.92 9.94
CA GLY A 712 -30.49 -14.61 10.10
C GLY A 712 -31.40 -15.84 10.02
N SER A 713 -31.09 -16.80 9.14
CA SER A 713 -31.91 -18.00 8.92
C SER A 713 -31.96 -18.92 10.14
N PRO A 714 -30.85 -19.34 10.77
CA PRO A 714 -30.92 -20.14 11.99
C PRO A 714 -31.56 -19.38 13.15
N LYS A 715 -31.36 -18.07 13.27
CA LYS A 715 -32.04 -17.25 14.28
C LYS A 715 -33.56 -17.31 14.13
N LEU A 716 -34.04 -17.10 12.90
CA LEU A 716 -35.47 -17.13 12.62
C LEU A 716 -36.07 -18.50 12.92
N LEU A 717 -35.39 -19.59 12.53
CA LEU A 717 -35.84 -20.96 12.85
C LEU A 717 -35.89 -21.20 14.37
N MET A 718 -34.83 -20.85 15.11
CA MET A 718 -34.77 -21.05 16.56
C MET A 718 -35.87 -20.26 17.29
N LEU A 719 -36.08 -18.98 16.93
CA LEU A 719 -37.17 -18.16 17.46
C LEU A 719 -38.57 -18.68 17.09
N SER A 720 -38.67 -19.47 16.02
CA SER A 720 -39.89 -20.17 15.61
C SER A 720 -40.07 -21.53 16.30
N GLY A 721 -39.19 -21.90 17.25
CA GLY A 721 -39.22 -23.18 17.96
C GLY A 721 -38.61 -24.36 17.19
N ILE A 722 -37.79 -24.09 16.16
CA ILE A 722 -37.09 -25.11 15.38
C ILE A 722 -35.58 -24.99 15.64
N GLY A 723 -34.99 -25.95 16.34
CA GLY A 723 -33.58 -25.90 16.73
C GLY A 723 -33.26 -26.84 17.89
N PRO A 724 -32.03 -26.79 18.43
CA PRO A 724 -31.60 -27.75 19.44
C PRO A 724 -32.47 -27.66 20.69
N GLU A 725 -33.13 -28.76 21.05
CA GLU A 725 -34.17 -28.80 22.09
C GLU A 725 -33.70 -28.19 23.42
N LYS A 726 -32.49 -28.56 23.87
CA LYS A 726 -31.90 -28.05 25.11
C LYS A 726 -31.73 -26.53 25.06
N HIS A 727 -31.15 -26.00 23.98
CA HIS A 727 -30.91 -24.56 23.83
C HIS A 727 -32.21 -23.77 23.78
N LEU A 728 -33.24 -24.28 23.08
CA LEU A 728 -34.54 -23.62 23.01
C LEU A 728 -35.24 -23.57 24.37
N LYS A 729 -35.16 -24.65 25.16
CA LYS A 729 -35.69 -24.68 26.53
C LYS A 729 -34.96 -23.68 27.44
N ASP A 730 -33.63 -23.61 27.35
CA ASP A 730 -32.81 -22.65 28.12
C ASP A 730 -33.20 -21.19 27.79
N MET A 731 -33.66 -20.92 26.57
CA MET A 731 -34.14 -19.60 26.12
C MET A 731 -35.64 -19.37 26.37
N ASN A 732 -36.35 -20.28 27.04
CA ASN A 732 -37.81 -20.22 27.24
C ASN A 732 -38.63 -20.18 25.92
N ILE A 733 -38.18 -20.91 24.90
CA ILE A 733 -38.89 -21.03 23.61
C ILE A 733 -39.54 -22.41 23.53
N LYS A 734 -40.83 -22.45 23.15
CA LYS A 734 -41.55 -23.70 22.94
C LYS A 734 -40.92 -24.48 21.78
N VAL A 735 -40.46 -25.69 22.07
CA VAL A 735 -39.87 -26.58 21.06
C VAL A 735 -40.98 -27.14 20.17
N ILE A 736 -40.92 -26.81 18.89
CA ILE A 736 -41.77 -27.36 17.84
C ILE A 736 -41.05 -28.51 17.16
N ASN A 737 -39.75 -28.39 16.88
CA ASN A 737 -38.99 -29.41 16.17
C ASN A 737 -37.52 -29.37 16.60
N ASP A 738 -37.02 -30.49 17.12
CA ASP A 738 -35.61 -30.63 17.47
C ASP A 738 -34.78 -30.92 16.22
N LEU A 739 -33.91 -29.98 15.87
CA LEU A 739 -32.99 -30.05 14.72
C LEU A 739 -31.68 -29.36 15.09
N PRO A 740 -30.54 -29.73 14.51
CA PRO A 740 -29.22 -29.14 14.82
C PRO A 740 -29.02 -27.74 14.19
N VAL A 741 -30.04 -26.89 14.23
CA VAL A 741 -30.00 -25.52 13.71
C VAL A 741 -28.92 -24.72 14.44
N GLY A 742 -28.14 -23.97 13.68
CA GLY A 742 -27.04 -23.14 14.15
C GLY A 742 -25.70 -23.86 14.25
N GLN A 743 -25.65 -25.19 14.14
CA GLN A 743 -24.40 -25.96 14.16
C GLN A 743 -23.74 -26.01 12.78
N ASN A 744 -22.52 -26.57 12.67
CA ASN A 744 -21.77 -26.73 11.42
C ASN A 744 -21.49 -25.38 10.71
N LEU A 745 -21.22 -24.32 11.48
CA LEU A 745 -20.78 -23.05 10.92
C LEU A 745 -19.38 -23.23 10.33
N MET A 746 -19.24 -22.94 9.04
CA MET A 746 -17.98 -22.97 8.30
C MET A 746 -17.74 -21.60 7.69
N ASP A 747 -16.48 -21.22 7.47
CA ASP A 747 -16.13 -20.04 6.68
C ASP A 747 -14.73 -20.23 6.08
N HIS A 748 -14.47 -19.57 4.96
CA HIS A 748 -13.14 -19.45 4.41
C HIS A 748 -12.30 -18.50 5.29
N VAL A 749 -11.09 -18.92 5.63
CA VAL A 749 -10.14 -18.15 6.45
C VAL A 749 -8.96 -17.73 5.59
N LEU A 750 -8.56 -16.47 5.69
CA LEU A 750 -7.41 -15.93 4.97
C LEU A 750 -6.35 -15.33 5.90
N THR A 751 -5.12 -15.20 5.39
CA THR A 751 -3.98 -14.58 6.07
C THR A 751 -3.06 -13.88 5.06
N GLY A 752 -1.89 -13.40 5.50
CA GLY A 752 -0.84 -12.90 4.59
C GLY A 752 -1.01 -11.45 4.12
N ILE A 753 -1.80 -10.65 4.83
CA ILE A 753 -2.01 -9.23 4.51
C ILE A 753 -0.73 -8.42 4.74
N ASP A 754 -0.37 -7.56 3.78
CA ASP A 754 0.83 -6.69 3.77
C ASP A 754 2.15 -7.42 4.00
N LEU A 755 2.21 -8.71 3.67
CA LEU A 755 3.39 -9.54 3.92
C LEU A 755 4.49 -9.34 2.87
N VAL A 756 4.17 -8.74 1.71
CA VAL A 756 5.08 -8.60 0.56
C VAL A 756 5.31 -7.13 0.23
N ARG A 757 6.60 -6.75 0.20
CA ARG A 757 7.08 -5.42 -0.22
C ARG A 757 7.67 -5.49 -1.62
N LEU A 758 7.46 -4.45 -2.41
CA LEU A 758 8.06 -4.23 -3.72
C LEU A 758 9.01 -3.04 -3.68
N LYS A 759 10.11 -3.09 -4.44
CA LYS A 759 10.97 -1.92 -4.66
C LYS A 759 10.44 -1.04 -5.81
N THR A 760 9.66 -1.62 -6.71
CA THR A 760 9.01 -0.92 -7.82
C THR A 760 7.62 -0.41 -7.42
N ASN A 761 7.19 0.71 -8.02
CA ASN A 761 5.89 1.31 -7.77
C ASN A 761 4.82 0.74 -8.73
N LEU A 762 4.46 -0.53 -8.52
CA LEU A 762 3.38 -1.21 -9.26
C LEU A 762 2.14 -1.47 -8.41
N SER A 763 2.19 -1.15 -7.11
CA SER A 763 1.03 -1.21 -6.23
C SER A 763 -0.02 -0.16 -6.60
N PHE A 764 -1.25 -0.36 -6.12
CA PHE A 764 -2.35 0.57 -6.29
C PHE A 764 -2.00 1.92 -5.69
N SER A 765 -2.12 2.97 -6.51
CA SER A 765 -1.88 4.35 -6.07
C SER A 765 -3.20 5.04 -5.74
N MET A 766 -3.38 5.38 -4.45
CA MET A 766 -4.54 6.14 -4.00
C MET A 766 -4.60 7.54 -4.61
N THR A 767 -3.45 8.16 -4.89
CA THR A 767 -3.40 9.49 -5.54
C THR A 767 -3.87 9.42 -6.98
N ASN A 768 -3.55 8.36 -7.71
CA ASN A 768 -4.06 8.13 -9.07
C ASN A 768 -5.57 7.86 -9.06
N ALA A 769 -6.07 7.13 -8.06
CA ALA A 769 -7.49 6.87 -7.91
C ALA A 769 -8.29 8.15 -7.60
N LEU A 770 -7.76 9.04 -6.75
CA LEU A 770 -8.41 10.30 -6.39
C LEU A 770 -8.28 11.41 -7.47
N ASN A 771 -7.62 11.13 -8.60
CA ASN A 771 -7.56 12.05 -9.72
C ASN A 771 -8.98 12.31 -10.29
N PRO A 772 -9.42 13.57 -10.48
CA PRO A 772 -10.74 13.88 -11.06
C PRO A 772 -11.01 13.17 -12.39
N MET A 773 -9.99 13.00 -13.23
CA MET A 773 -10.12 12.30 -14.51
C MET A 773 -10.43 10.81 -14.32
N ALA A 774 -9.94 10.17 -13.25
CA ALA A 774 -10.27 8.80 -12.94
C ALA A 774 -11.77 8.64 -12.60
N LEU A 775 -12.34 9.61 -11.89
CA LEU A 775 -13.76 9.66 -11.57
C LEU A 775 -14.63 9.90 -12.83
N LEU A 776 -14.23 10.85 -13.68
CA LEU A 776 -14.91 11.11 -14.96
C LEU A 776 -14.87 9.87 -15.86
N ASN A 777 -13.72 9.20 -15.97
CA ASN A 777 -13.58 7.97 -16.74
C ASN A 777 -14.50 6.84 -16.26
N TYR A 778 -14.72 6.75 -14.96
CA TYR A 778 -15.67 5.80 -14.40
C TYR A 778 -17.11 6.13 -14.80
N PHE A 779 -17.58 7.36 -14.56
CA PHE A 779 -18.97 7.71 -14.80
C PHE A 779 -19.36 7.72 -16.28
N PHE A 780 -18.48 8.19 -17.17
CA PHE A 780 -18.77 8.29 -18.59
C PHE A 780 -18.41 7.03 -19.39
N PHE A 781 -17.36 6.32 -19.01
CA PHE A 781 -16.83 5.20 -19.82
C PHE A 781 -16.80 3.86 -19.10
N GLY A 782 -17.09 3.79 -17.79
CA GLY A 782 -17.01 2.55 -17.03
C GLY A 782 -15.61 1.96 -17.04
N LYS A 783 -14.58 2.82 -16.91
CA LYS A 783 -13.15 2.47 -16.94
C LYS A 783 -12.39 3.14 -15.79
N GLY A 784 -11.19 2.65 -15.52
CA GLY A 784 -10.27 3.23 -14.53
C GLY A 784 -10.35 2.56 -13.14
N PRO A 785 -9.55 3.05 -12.18
CA PRO A 785 -9.35 2.39 -10.89
C PRO A 785 -10.63 2.25 -10.04
N TRP A 786 -11.63 3.08 -10.28
CA TRP A 786 -12.93 3.01 -9.58
C TRP A 786 -13.74 1.77 -9.94
N THR A 787 -13.43 1.11 -11.07
CA THR A 787 -14.01 -0.18 -11.46
C THR A 787 -13.38 -1.38 -10.74
N SER A 788 -12.27 -1.17 -10.02
CA SER A 788 -11.53 -2.24 -9.37
C SER A 788 -12.27 -2.77 -8.13
N SER A 789 -12.34 -4.10 -8.00
CA SER A 789 -12.74 -4.75 -6.75
C SER A 789 -11.61 -4.84 -5.74
N GLY A 790 -10.38 -4.46 -6.11
CA GLY A 790 -9.18 -4.63 -5.29
C GLY A 790 -8.47 -5.98 -5.47
N ILE A 791 -9.12 -6.98 -6.09
CA ILE A 791 -8.48 -8.27 -6.46
C ILE A 791 -8.15 -8.22 -7.94
N GLU A 792 -6.94 -8.66 -8.33
CA GLU A 792 -6.54 -8.66 -9.73
C GLU A 792 -6.25 -10.06 -10.28
N VAL A 793 -5.60 -10.90 -9.49
CA VAL A 793 -5.33 -12.30 -9.83
C VAL A 793 -5.92 -13.21 -8.76
N LEU A 794 -6.52 -14.31 -9.23
CA LEU A 794 -7.11 -15.34 -8.41
C LEU A 794 -6.64 -16.70 -8.93
N GLY A 795 -6.35 -17.64 -8.02
CA GLY A 795 -6.13 -19.03 -8.42
C GLY A 795 -6.34 -20.03 -7.31
N THR A 796 -6.53 -21.29 -7.68
CA THR A 796 -6.71 -22.42 -6.77
C THR A 796 -5.64 -23.48 -7.03
N PHE A 797 -5.20 -24.13 -5.95
CA PHE A 797 -4.15 -25.16 -5.99
C PHE A 797 -4.31 -26.09 -4.78
N HIS A 798 -3.61 -27.22 -4.81
CA HIS A 798 -3.59 -28.17 -3.72
C HIS A 798 -2.42 -27.92 -2.78
N SER A 799 -2.68 -27.95 -1.48
CA SER A 799 -1.65 -28.07 -0.45
C SER A 799 -0.82 -29.36 -0.65
N THR A 800 0.34 -29.42 0.00
CA THR A 800 1.17 -30.64 0.05
C THR A 800 0.49 -31.73 0.87
N LEU A 801 -0.38 -31.36 1.81
CA LEU A 801 -1.19 -32.28 2.61
C LEU A 801 -2.25 -33.00 1.77
N GLN A 802 -2.78 -32.35 0.73
CA GLN A 802 -3.71 -32.97 -0.22
C GLN A 802 -2.95 -33.85 -1.23
N LYS A 803 -2.85 -35.13 -0.90
CA LYS A 803 -2.16 -36.15 -1.72
C LYS A 803 -2.92 -36.48 -3.00
N ASN A 804 -4.26 -36.45 -2.96
CA ASN A 804 -5.07 -36.76 -4.14
C ASN A 804 -5.23 -35.51 -5.01
N LYS A 805 -4.37 -35.33 -6.02
CA LYS A 805 -4.43 -34.17 -6.93
C LYS A 805 -5.62 -34.19 -7.90
N SER A 806 -6.34 -35.32 -8.01
CA SER A 806 -7.64 -35.37 -8.70
C SER A 806 -8.82 -34.88 -7.85
N SER A 807 -8.57 -34.58 -6.56
CA SER A 807 -9.59 -34.05 -5.67
C SER A 807 -9.77 -32.54 -5.83
N LYS A 808 -10.83 -31.98 -5.25
CA LYS A 808 -11.02 -30.52 -5.17
C LYS A 808 -9.86 -29.80 -4.48
N PRO A 809 -9.49 -28.58 -4.92
CA PRO A 809 -8.43 -27.80 -4.29
C PRO A 809 -8.83 -27.30 -2.89
N ASP A 810 -7.85 -27.22 -2.00
CA ASP A 810 -7.98 -26.82 -0.60
C ASP A 810 -7.39 -25.45 -0.29
N LEU A 811 -6.65 -24.86 -1.24
CA LEU A 811 -6.13 -23.50 -1.17
C LEU A 811 -6.56 -22.64 -2.36
N GLN A 812 -6.80 -21.37 -2.07
CA GLN A 812 -6.91 -20.29 -3.04
C GLN A 812 -5.90 -19.19 -2.72
N LEU A 813 -5.36 -18.54 -3.74
CA LEU A 813 -4.60 -17.30 -3.60
C LEU A 813 -5.43 -16.14 -4.17
N MET A 814 -5.65 -15.14 -3.31
CA MET A 814 -6.20 -13.85 -3.69
C MET A 814 -5.07 -12.82 -3.73
N ILE A 815 -4.84 -12.21 -4.89
CA ILE A 815 -3.73 -11.28 -5.09
C ILE A 815 -4.30 -9.89 -5.33
N LEU A 816 -3.93 -8.98 -4.43
CA LEU A 816 -4.38 -7.60 -4.42
C LEU A 816 -3.15 -6.68 -4.55
N PRO A 817 -3.19 -5.64 -5.40
CA PRO A 817 -2.10 -4.68 -5.56
C PRO A 817 -2.01 -3.68 -4.40
N LEU A 818 -2.66 -3.96 -3.27
CA LEU A 818 -2.79 -3.04 -2.13
C LEU A 818 -2.70 -3.80 -0.80
N GLY A 819 -2.45 -3.04 0.26
CA GLY A 819 -2.41 -3.48 1.63
C GLY A 819 -3.26 -2.61 2.57
N ILE A 820 -3.35 -2.99 3.84
CA ILE A 820 -3.99 -2.19 4.91
C ILE A 820 -3.18 -0.90 5.15
N SER A 821 -1.86 -0.91 4.97
CA SER A 821 -1.03 0.29 5.12
C SER A 821 -1.25 1.31 4.01
N THR A 822 -1.80 0.91 2.85
CA THR A 822 -1.96 1.76 1.65
C THR A 822 -2.90 2.95 1.88
N ASP A 823 -3.86 2.83 2.79
CA ASP A 823 -4.79 3.91 3.15
C ASP A 823 -4.48 4.58 4.50
N TYR A 824 -3.27 4.34 5.03
CA TYR A 824 -2.82 4.84 6.32
C TYR A 824 -3.76 4.46 7.49
N GLY A 825 -4.46 3.33 7.37
CA GLY A 825 -5.32 2.80 8.43
C GLY A 825 -6.60 3.59 8.64
N ILE A 826 -6.99 4.43 7.68
CA ILE A 826 -8.16 5.30 7.79
C ILE A 826 -9.47 4.49 7.66
N VAL A 827 -9.53 3.60 6.67
CA VAL A 827 -10.70 2.79 6.31
C VAL A 827 -10.42 1.30 6.55
N LEU A 828 -9.35 0.75 5.95
CA LEU A 828 -9.09 -0.69 5.90
C LEU A 828 -8.84 -1.30 7.28
N LYS A 829 -8.07 -0.62 8.13
CA LYS A 829 -7.85 -1.01 9.54
C LYS A 829 -9.18 -1.19 10.29
N LYS A 830 -10.10 -0.22 10.15
CA LYS A 830 -11.41 -0.23 10.83
C LYS A 830 -12.36 -1.28 10.25
N ALA A 831 -12.33 -1.43 8.92
CA ALA A 831 -13.09 -2.44 8.18
C ALA A 831 -12.73 -3.85 8.66
N MET A 832 -11.43 -4.18 8.69
CA MET A 832 -10.93 -5.49 9.11
C MET A 832 -10.90 -5.70 10.63
N GLY A 833 -11.03 -4.64 11.43
CA GLY A 833 -11.06 -4.72 12.89
C GLY A 833 -9.69 -4.92 13.55
N ILE A 834 -8.60 -4.55 12.85
CA ILE A 834 -7.24 -4.62 13.40
C ILE A 834 -7.11 -3.70 14.61
N SER A 835 -6.48 -4.19 15.68
CA SER A 835 -6.24 -3.39 16.89
C SER A 835 -5.28 -2.23 16.62
N ASP A 836 -5.42 -1.16 17.40
CA ASP A 836 -4.57 0.03 17.25
C ASP A 836 -3.10 -0.32 17.52
N GLU A 837 -2.85 -1.12 18.57
CA GLU A 837 -1.50 -1.62 18.91
C GLU A 837 -0.84 -2.41 17.77
N VAL A 838 -1.55 -3.36 17.16
CA VAL A 838 -0.99 -4.15 16.05
C VAL A 838 -0.76 -3.27 14.83
N TYR A 839 -1.69 -2.37 14.51
CA TYR A 839 -1.53 -1.45 13.39
C TYR A 839 -0.26 -0.61 13.57
N ASP A 840 -0.11 0.03 14.72
CA ASP A 840 1.01 0.94 14.98
C ASP A 840 2.36 0.19 15.02
N LYS A 841 2.38 -1.03 15.58
CA LYS A 841 3.60 -1.84 15.65
C LYS A 841 3.98 -2.49 14.32
N TYR A 842 3.03 -2.96 13.51
CA TYR A 842 3.33 -3.78 12.32
C TYR A 842 3.05 -3.09 10.99
N PHE A 843 1.87 -2.48 10.83
CA PHE A 843 1.39 -1.95 9.54
C PHE A 843 1.80 -0.49 9.29
N SER A 844 1.79 0.37 10.32
CA SER A 844 2.16 1.78 10.17
C SER A 844 3.57 2.01 9.58
N PRO A 845 4.60 1.19 9.92
CA PRO A 845 5.91 1.28 9.27
C PRO A 845 5.90 1.05 7.75
N LEU A 846 4.86 0.41 7.20
CA LEU A 846 4.71 0.10 5.78
C LEU A 846 3.93 1.19 4.99
N GLU A 847 3.47 2.27 5.64
CA GLU A 847 2.63 3.30 5.02
C GLU A 847 3.27 4.01 3.80
N ASN A 848 4.60 4.04 3.76
CA ASN A 848 5.36 4.67 2.67
C ASN A 848 6.01 3.65 1.72
N ASP A 849 5.74 2.36 1.91
CA ASP A 849 6.28 1.29 1.08
C ASP A 849 5.30 0.87 -0.01
N ASN A 850 5.82 0.38 -1.13
CA ASN A 850 4.99 -0.31 -2.12
C ASN A 850 4.68 -1.71 -1.59
N VAL A 851 3.48 -1.90 -1.03
CA VAL A 851 3.03 -3.19 -0.49
C VAL A 851 1.95 -3.81 -1.37
N ILE A 852 1.98 -5.15 -1.44
CA ILE A 852 0.93 -5.94 -2.07
C ILE A 852 0.48 -7.02 -1.11
N THR A 853 -0.75 -7.49 -1.31
CA THR A 853 -1.28 -8.63 -0.56
C THR A 853 -1.35 -9.84 -1.47
N ILE A 854 -0.65 -10.90 -1.09
CA ILE A 854 -0.82 -12.24 -1.65
C ILE A 854 -1.43 -13.06 -0.51
N ALA A 855 -2.74 -13.26 -0.53
CA ALA A 855 -3.47 -13.86 0.59
C ALA A 855 -3.82 -15.32 0.30
N PRO A 856 -3.22 -16.28 1.03
CA PRO A 856 -3.72 -17.65 1.07
C PRO A 856 -5.09 -17.69 1.75
N VAL A 857 -6.01 -18.43 1.15
CA VAL A 857 -7.37 -18.66 1.62
C VAL A 857 -7.60 -20.16 1.75
N LEU A 858 -7.99 -20.59 2.95
CA LEU A 858 -8.39 -21.97 3.26
C LEU A 858 -9.80 -22.22 2.71
N LEU A 859 -9.93 -23.19 1.79
CA LEU A 859 -11.20 -23.48 1.10
C LEU A 859 -12.07 -24.52 1.82
N HIS A 860 -11.47 -25.52 2.46
CA HIS A 860 -12.21 -26.63 3.09
C HIS A 860 -11.81 -26.80 4.56
N PRO A 861 -12.18 -25.86 5.44
CA PRO A 861 -11.82 -25.91 6.86
C PRO A 861 -12.36 -27.17 7.54
N LYS A 862 -11.58 -27.70 8.49
CA LYS A 862 -11.97 -28.78 9.41
C LYS A 862 -12.52 -28.24 10.72
N SER A 863 -12.18 -27.01 11.07
CA SER A 863 -12.79 -26.28 12.18
C SER A 863 -14.27 -26.03 11.88
N LEU A 864 -15.14 -26.40 12.82
CA LEU A 864 -16.59 -26.20 12.74
C LEU A 864 -17.07 -25.41 13.95
N GLY A 865 -17.82 -24.36 13.69
CA GLY A 865 -18.40 -23.49 14.70
C GLY A 865 -19.91 -23.69 14.89
N GLU A 866 -20.50 -22.73 15.58
CA GLU A 866 -21.94 -22.65 15.79
C GLU A 866 -22.44 -21.21 15.99
N VAL A 867 -23.74 -21.01 15.80
CA VAL A 867 -24.47 -19.80 16.19
C VAL A 867 -25.57 -20.15 17.21
N LYS A 868 -25.70 -19.34 18.25
CA LYS A 868 -26.69 -19.53 19.33
C LYS A 868 -27.46 -18.26 19.61
N LEU A 869 -28.74 -18.41 19.97
CA LEU A 869 -29.50 -17.31 20.56
C LEU A 869 -28.86 -16.87 21.87
N ARG A 870 -28.79 -15.56 22.09
CA ARG A 870 -28.44 -14.95 23.37
C ARG A 870 -29.65 -14.88 24.31
N SER A 871 -30.83 -14.62 23.73
CA SER A 871 -32.12 -14.53 24.41
C SER A 871 -33.25 -14.92 23.44
N ASN A 872 -34.50 -14.87 23.90
CA ASN A 872 -35.68 -15.02 23.05
C ASN A 872 -36.16 -13.70 22.43
N ASP A 873 -35.47 -12.58 22.65
CA ASP A 873 -35.78 -11.30 22.01
C ASP A 873 -35.26 -11.31 20.56
N PRO A 874 -36.13 -11.14 19.54
CA PRO A 874 -35.72 -11.09 18.15
C PRO A 874 -34.75 -9.94 17.82
N SER A 875 -34.66 -8.91 18.67
CA SER A 875 -33.75 -7.78 18.50
C SER A 875 -32.33 -8.03 18.99
N ASP A 876 -32.14 -8.99 19.90
CA ASP A 876 -30.82 -9.29 20.46
C ASP A 876 -29.89 -9.96 19.45
N GLU A 877 -28.61 -9.61 19.50
CA GLU A 877 -27.58 -10.23 18.68
C GLU A 877 -27.30 -11.68 19.10
N LEU A 878 -26.95 -12.53 18.11
CA LEU A 878 -26.56 -13.91 18.35
C LEU A 878 -25.17 -14.02 18.96
N LEU A 879 -24.91 -15.16 19.59
CA LEU A 879 -23.56 -15.62 19.87
C LEU A 879 -23.04 -16.33 18.62
N ILE A 880 -22.02 -15.76 17.97
CA ILE A 880 -21.40 -16.32 16.76
C ILE A 880 -20.01 -16.83 17.13
N ASP A 881 -19.82 -18.15 17.09
CA ASP A 881 -18.53 -18.76 17.38
C ASP A 881 -18.08 -19.68 16.24
N PRO A 882 -17.29 -19.19 15.27
CA PRO A 882 -16.79 -20.00 14.17
C PRO A 882 -15.71 -21.01 14.60
N LYS A 883 -15.16 -20.90 15.82
CA LYS A 883 -14.09 -21.76 16.33
C LYS A 883 -12.92 -21.87 15.35
N TYR A 884 -12.54 -20.74 14.75
CA TYR A 884 -11.50 -20.68 13.73
C TYR A 884 -10.20 -21.31 14.21
N LEU A 885 -9.57 -22.09 13.33
CA LEU A 885 -8.27 -22.71 13.56
C LEU A 885 -8.22 -23.58 14.85
N SER A 886 -9.37 -24.16 15.21
CA SER A 886 -9.46 -25.16 16.28
C SER A 886 -8.89 -26.52 15.86
N ASN A 887 -8.81 -26.77 14.56
CA ASN A 887 -8.12 -27.92 13.99
C ASN A 887 -6.74 -27.53 13.43
N LYS A 888 -5.70 -28.28 13.78
CA LYS A 888 -4.33 -28.03 13.32
C LYS A 888 -4.17 -28.18 11.79
N TYR A 889 -4.95 -29.05 11.16
CA TYR A 889 -4.92 -29.24 9.70
C TYR A 889 -5.17 -27.94 8.94
N ASP A 890 -6.05 -27.08 9.47
CA ASP A 890 -6.38 -25.79 8.87
C ASP A 890 -5.19 -24.83 8.88
N ILE A 891 -4.40 -24.86 9.96
CA ILE A 891 -3.20 -24.06 10.14
C ILE A 891 -2.11 -24.57 9.20
N ASP A 892 -1.85 -25.87 9.21
CA ASP A 892 -0.81 -26.48 8.39
C ASP A 892 -1.10 -26.25 6.88
N THR A 893 -2.38 -26.27 6.47
CA THR A 893 -2.80 -25.93 5.10
C THR A 893 -2.51 -24.46 4.77
N LEU A 894 -2.78 -23.52 5.68
CA LEU A 894 -2.45 -22.11 5.48
C LEU A 894 -0.93 -21.85 5.44
N ILE A 895 -0.15 -22.59 6.21
CA ILE A 895 1.33 -22.55 6.15
C ILE A 895 1.81 -22.95 4.75
N ASP A 896 1.26 -24.02 4.15
CA ASP A 896 1.55 -24.40 2.77
C ASP A 896 1.23 -23.27 1.77
N GLY A 897 0.15 -22.53 2.02
CA GLY A 897 -0.18 -21.32 1.27
C GLY A 897 0.89 -20.22 1.38
N ILE A 898 1.44 -20.00 2.58
CA ILE A 898 2.56 -19.07 2.80
C ILE A 898 3.84 -19.58 2.09
N GLN A 899 4.10 -20.89 2.11
CA GLN A 899 5.24 -21.46 1.37
C GLN A 899 5.08 -21.29 -0.15
N TYR A 900 3.86 -21.42 -0.68
CA TYR A 900 3.60 -21.14 -2.10
C TYR A 900 3.85 -19.67 -2.43
N LEU A 901 3.36 -18.74 -1.60
CA LEU A 901 3.67 -17.31 -1.72
C LEU A 901 5.19 -17.07 -1.74
N LYS A 902 5.93 -17.70 -0.82
CA LYS A 902 7.40 -17.59 -0.76
C LYS A 902 8.09 -18.08 -2.03
N LYS A 903 7.60 -19.17 -2.63
CA LYS A 903 8.08 -19.65 -3.94
C LYS A 903 7.80 -18.60 -5.02
N LEU A 904 6.58 -18.07 -5.07
CA LEU A 904 6.18 -17.08 -6.06
C LEU A 904 7.02 -15.80 -5.99
N ILE A 905 7.25 -15.23 -4.81
CA ILE A 905 8.07 -14.00 -4.68
C ILE A 905 9.55 -14.22 -5.02
N ASN A 906 10.03 -15.48 -4.97
CA ASN A 906 11.40 -15.85 -5.28
C ASN A 906 11.67 -16.11 -6.77
N THR A 907 10.64 -16.06 -7.60
CA THR A 907 10.73 -16.14 -9.07
C THR A 907 11.51 -14.98 -9.65
N SER A 908 12.05 -15.14 -10.86
CA SER A 908 12.77 -14.07 -11.55
C SER A 908 11.84 -12.89 -11.85
N ALA A 909 10.59 -13.15 -12.26
CA ALA A 909 9.57 -12.12 -12.48
C ALA A 909 9.33 -11.25 -11.24
N MET A 910 9.16 -11.84 -10.06
CA MET A 910 8.89 -11.09 -8.83
C MET A 910 10.16 -10.45 -8.25
N LYS A 911 11.33 -11.10 -8.37
CA LYS A 911 12.62 -10.52 -7.97
C LYS A 911 12.99 -9.28 -8.78
N GLN A 912 12.62 -9.21 -10.06
CA GLN A 912 12.79 -8.00 -10.88
C GLN A 912 12.03 -6.80 -10.32
N LEU A 913 10.90 -7.03 -9.63
CA LEU A 913 10.14 -5.99 -8.93
C LEU A 913 10.71 -5.67 -7.54
N GLY A 914 11.80 -6.34 -7.14
CA GLY A 914 12.36 -6.27 -5.80
C GLY A 914 11.43 -6.84 -4.74
N ALA A 915 10.59 -7.83 -5.09
CA ALA A 915 9.69 -8.48 -4.15
C ALA A 915 10.45 -9.12 -2.99
N SER A 916 10.00 -8.87 -1.77
CA SER A 916 10.58 -9.46 -0.56
C SER A 916 9.55 -9.58 0.56
N LEU A 917 9.74 -10.56 1.45
CA LEU A 917 8.95 -10.64 2.67
C LEU A 917 9.24 -9.46 3.59
N TYR A 918 8.19 -8.97 4.25
CA TYR A 918 8.36 -8.05 5.35
C TYR A 918 8.88 -8.78 6.59
N LYS A 919 10.15 -8.56 6.93
CA LYS A 919 10.89 -9.32 7.96
C LYS A 919 10.63 -8.88 9.40
N LYS A 920 9.76 -7.89 9.64
CA LYS A 920 9.43 -7.48 11.01
C LYS A 920 8.62 -8.59 11.66
N SER A 921 8.99 -9.00 12.88
CA SER A 921 8.20 -9.99 13.62
C SER A 921 6.80 -9.43 13.90
N PHE A 922 5.79 -10.27 13.68
CA PHE A 922 4.41 -9.89 13.97
C PHE A 922 4.20 -9.77 15.49
N PRO A 923 3.47 -8.73 15.98
CA PRO A 923 3.23 -8.54 17.40
C PRO A 923 2.57 -9.76 18.07
N GLY A 924 3.19 -10.26 19.13
CA GLY A 924 2.81 -11.50 19.83
C GLY A 924 3.55 -12.76 19.37
N CYS A 925 4.34 -12.67 18.30
CA CYS A 925 5.11 -13.78 17.74
C CYS A 925 6.63 -13.57 17.80
N GLU A 926 7.09 -12.58 18.58
CA GLU A 926 8.51 -12.21 18.69
C GLU A 926 9.38 -13.28 19.34
N ALA A 927 8.78 -14.21 20.10
CA ALA A 927 9.49 -15.31 20.75
C ALA A 927 9.96 -16.40 19.77
N ASN A 928 9.37 -16.46 18.57
CA ASN A 928 9.70 -17.46 17.57
C ASN A 928 10.66 -16.87 16.53
N GLU A 929 11.60 -17.68 16.04
CA GLU A 929 12.51 -17.28 14.97
C GLU A 929 11.72 -16.96 13.69
N PHE A 930 11.94 -15.80 13.09
CA PHE A 930 11.24 -15.40 11.88
C PHE A 930 11.43 -16.45 10.76
N ASP A 931 10.35 -16.75 10.03
CA ASP A 931 10.29 -17.76 8.98
C ASP A 931 10.40 -19.24 9.43
N SER A 932 10.44 -19.51 10.74
CA SER A 932 10.25 -20.86 11.29
C SER A 932 8.80 -21.34 11.19
N LEU A 933 8.59 -22.65 11.34
CA LEU A 933 7.24 -23.24 11.37
C LEU A 933 6.42 -22.67 12.53
N GLU A 934 7.03 -22.55 13.71
CA GLU A 934 6.45 -22.03 14.93
C GLU A 934 6.05 -20.56 14.77
N TYR A 935 6.86 -19.76 14.08
CA TYR A 935 6.52 -18.39 13.74
C TYR A 935 5.30 -18.32 12.84
N TRP A 936 5.23 -19.14 11.78
CA TRP A 936 4.07 -19.12 10.88
C TRP A 936 2.78 -19.62 11.54
N GLU A 937 2.86 -20.64 12.41
CA GLU A 937 1.72 -21.04 13.22
C GLU A 937 1.24 -19.88 14.11
N CYS A 938 2.15 -19.20 14.81
CA CYS A 938 1.81 -18.03 15.61
C CYS A 938 1.19 -16.91 14.75
N TYR A 939 1.84 -16.56 13.64
CA TYR A 939 1.40 -15.51 12.71
C TYR A 939 -0.02 -15.76 12.22
N ILE A 940 -0.33 -16.98 11.79
CA ILE A 940 -1.66 -17.34 11.26
C ILE A 940 -2.73 -17.21 12.35
N ARG A 941 -2.44 -17.62 13.60
CA ARG A 941 -3.38 -17.48 14.73
C ARG A 941 -3.63 -16.02 15.10
N TYR A 942 -2.62 -15.17 14.96
CA TYR A 942 -2.74 -13.74 15.21
C TYR A 942 -3.47 -13.02 14.07
N LEU A 943 -3.00 -13.17 12.84
CA LEU A 943 -3.53 -12.54 11.64
C LEU A 943 -4.32 -13.53 10.77
N SER A 944 -5.46 -13.96 11.28
CA SER A 944 -6.49 -14.66 10.50
C SER A 944 -7.69 -13.75 10.32
N LEU A 945 -8.23 -13.69 9.11
CA LEU A 945 -9.45 -12.96 8.78
C LEU A 945 -10.46 -13.90 8.11
N THR A 946 -11.75 -13.57 8.24
CA THR A 946 -12.78 -14.18 7.40
C THR A 946 -12.59 -13.72 5.95
N ALA A 947 -12.82 -14.62 4.99
CA ALA A 947 -12.97 -14.24 3.58
C ALA A 947 -14.41 -13.84 3.23
N TYR A 948 -15.26 -13.65 4.23
CA TYR A 948 -16.67 -13.27 4.17
C TYR A 948 -17.56 -14.32 3.49
N HIS A 949 -17.28 -15.60 3.72
CA HIS A 949 -18.04 -16.72 3.15
C HIS A 949 -18.65 -17.68 4.21
N PRO A 950 -19.26 -17.19 5.31
CA PRO A 950 -19.83 -18.08 6.31
C PRO A 950 -21.01 -18.89 5.75
N ALA A 951 -21.09 -20.17 6.12
CA ALA A 951 -22.07 -21.13 5.61
C ALA A 951 -22.41 -22.24 6.62
N GLY A 952 -23.45 -23.04 6.32
CA GLY A 952 -23.68 -24.35 6.93
C GLY A 952 -24.56 -24.42 8.19
N THR A 953 -25.07 -23.29 8.69
CA THR A 953 -25.87 -23.23 9.94
C THR A 953 -27.27 -23.85 9.88
N CYS A 954 -27.78 -24.14 8.69
CA CYS A 954 -29.03 -24.86 8.44
C CYS A 954 -28.76 -26.02 7.46
N ARG A 955 -27.69 -26.77 7.71
CA ARG A 955 -27.09 -27.73 6.77
C ARG A 955 -28.08 -28.66 6.08
N MET A 956 -27.96 -28.80 4.76
CA MET A 956 -28.66 -29.82 3.99
C MET A 956 -28.23 -31.23 4.42
N GLY A 957 -29.21 -32.12 4.59
CA GLY A 957 -29.03 -33.45 5.15
C GLY A 957 -29.26 -33.54 6.65
N ASP A 958 -29.20 -32.40 7.37
CA ASP A 958 -29.40 -32.37 8.83
C ASP A 958 -30.63 -31.51 9.23
N VAL A 959 -30.77 -30.31 8.65
CA VAL A 959 -31.86 -29.37 8.94
C VAL A 959 -32.87 -29.30 7.80
N VAL A 960 -32.39 -29.33 6.56
CA VAL A 960 -33.22 -29.35 5.35
C VAL A 960 -32.94 -30.57 4.49
N ASP A 961 -33.95 -31.05 3.76
CA ASP A 961 -33.77 -32.08 2.73
C ASP A 961 -33.23 -31.49 1.42
N THR A 962 -32.96 -32.34 0.42
CA THR A 962 -32.45 -31.92 -0.90
C THR A 962 -33.43 -31.09 -1.73
N SER A 963 -34.68 -30.97 -1.27
CA SER A 963 -35.69 -30.04 -1.81
C SER A 963 -35.73 -28.71 -1.06
N PHE A 964 -34.73 -28.46 -0.20
CA PHE A 964 -34.60 -27.28 0.67
C PHE A 964 -35.67 -27.16 1.75
N ARG A 965 -36.51 -28.18 1.92
CA ARG A 965 -37.59 -28.17 2.91
C ARG A 965 -37.03 -28.52 4.28
N VAL A 966 -37.44 -27.77 5.30
CA VAL A 966 -37.10 -28.07 6.70
C VAL A 966 -37.71 -29.40 7.11
N TYR A 967 -36.89 -30.29 7.68
CA TYR A 967 -37.35 -31.62 8.09
C TYR A 967 -38.56 -31.53 9.02
N ASN A 968 -39.56 -32.39 8.80
CA ASN A 968 -40.78 -32.48 9.59
C ASN A 968 -41.65 -31.21 9.64
N ILE A 969 -41.39 -30.20 8.80
CA ILE A 969 -42.23 -29.00 8.69
C ILE A 969 -42.66 -28.80 7.23
N ARG A 970 -43.96 -28.90 6.97
CA ARG A 970 -44.52 -28.69 5.64
C ARG A 970 -44.49 -27.21 5.27
N ASN A 971 -44.26 -26.94 4.00
CA ASN A 971 -44.31 -25.60 3.41
C ASN A 971 -43.31 -24.59 4.02
N LEU A 972 -42.23 -25.06 4.64
CA LEU A 972 -41.14 -24.24 5.12
C LEU A 972 -39.84 -24.66 4.42
N TYR A 973 -39.18 -23.71 3.79
CA TYR A 973 -37.94 -23.93 3.04
C TYR A 973 -36.86 -22.98 3.52
N VAL A 974 -35.59 -23.38 3.43
CA VAL A 974 -34.44 -22.49 3.64
C VAL A 974 -33.57 -22.55 2.39
N VAL A 975 -33.28 -21.39 1.79
CA VAL A 975 -32.47 -21.32 0.56
C VAL A 975 -31.53 -20.12 0.64
N ASP A 976 -30.36 -20.34 1.23
CA ASP A 976 -29.22 -19.41 1.27
C ASP A 976 -27.94 -20.16 1.71
N ALA A 977 -26.85 -19.44 2.00
CA ALA A 977 -25.57 -20.04 2.41
C ALA A 977 -25.65 -20.95 3.66
N SER A 978 -26.66 -20.79 4.51
CA SER A 978 -26.86 -21.65 5.69
C SER A 978 -27.06 -23.12 5.33
N VAL A 979 -27.58 -23.44 4.14
CA VAL A 979 -27.86 -24.84 3.78
C VAL A 979 -26.67 -25.59 3.19
N LEU A 980 -25.58 -24.89 2.85
CA LEU A 980 -24.43 -25.51 2.21
C LEU A 980 -23.84 -26.62 3.10
N PRO A 981 -23.76 -27.88 2.63
CA PRO A 981 -23.19 -28.98 3.41
C PRO A 981 -21.67 -28.90 3.54
N SER A 982 -21.02 -28.28 2.56
CA SER A 982 -19.60 -27.91 2.56
C SER A 982 -19.41 -26.64 1.74
N LEU A 983 -18.32 -25.92 2.00
CA LEU A 983 -17.95 -24.77 1.18
C LEU A 983 -17.49 -25.21 -0.22
N PRO A 984 -17.84 -24.47 -1.28
CA PRO A 984 -17.27 -24.68 -2.61
C PRO A 984 -15.84 -24.13 -2.67
N SER A 985 -15.06 -24.65 -3.62
CA SER A 985 -13.66 -24.26 -3.85
C SER A 985 -13.55 -22.88 -4.50
N GLY A 986 -13.91 -21.83 -3.77
CA GLY A 986 -13.85 -20.42 -4.18
C GLY A 986 -14.97 -19.58 -3.57
N ASN A 987 -15.12 -18.33 -4.01
CA ASN A 987 -16.15 -17.43 -3.51
C ASN A 987 -17.57 -18.00 -3.75
N ILE A 988 -18.43 -17.91 -2.74
CA ILE A 988 -19.69 -18.69 -2.73
C ILE A 988 -20.84 -18.06 -3.53
N ASN A 989 -20.73 -16.81 -3.96
CA ASN A 989 -21.87 -16.07 -4.53
C ASN A 989 -22.45 -16.74 -5.79
N ALA A 990 -21.62 -17.29 -6.67
CA ALA A 990 -22.11 -18.03 -7.84
C ALA A 990 -22.86 -19.31 -7.45
N ALA A 991 -22.32 -20.07 -6.48
CA ALA A 991 -22.96 -21.27 -5.95
C ALA A 991 -24.37 -20.97 -5.40
N LEU A 992 -24.53 -19.85 -4.70
CA LEU A 992 -25.82 -19.41 -4.15
C LEU A 992 -26.83 -19.05 -5.23
N ILE A 993 -26.39 -18.44 -6.35
CA ILE A 993 -27.26 -18.13 -7.49
C ILE A 993 -27.69 -19.43 -8.20
N MET A 994 -26.77 -20.35 -8.45
CA MET A 994 -27.07 -21.66 -9.06
C MET A 994 -28.07 -22.44 -8.20
N MET A 995 -27.84 -22.48 -6.89
CA MET A 995 -28.71 -23.12 -5.91
C MET A 995 -30.10 -22.49 -5.87
N ALA A 996 -30.19 -21.15 -5.91
CA ALA A 996 -31.45 -20.42 -5.93
C ALA A 996 -32.29 -20.75 -7.18
N LYS A 997 -31.65 -20.85 -8.36
CA LYS A 997 -32.32 -21.28 -9.59
C LYS A 997 -32.88 -22.70 -9.46
N LYS A 998 -32.08 -23.64 -8.94
CA LYS A 998 -32.54 -25.02 -8.68
C LYS A 998 -33.75 -25.05 -7.74
N ALA A 999 -33.69 -24.29 -6.64
CA ALA A 999 -34.78 -24.24 -5.68
C ALA A 999 -36.11 -23.81 -6.33
N VAL A 1000 -36.08 -22.83 -7.24
CA VAL A 1000 -37.27 -22.38 -7.97
C VAL A 1000 -37.86 -23.52 -8.81
N ASP A 1001 -37.04 -24.29 -9.52
CA ASP A 1001 -37.54 -25.39 -10.35
C ASP A 1001 -38.10 -26.54 -9.52
N ILE A 1002 -37.49 -26.85 -8.37
CA ILE A 1002 -38.03 -27.80 -7.40
C ILE A 1002 -39.39 -27.33 -6.88
N LEU A 1003 -39.52 -26.06 -6.49
CA LEU A 1003 -40.78 -25.51 -5.97
C LEU A 1003 -41.90 -25.56 -7.02
N LYS A 1004 -41.59 -25.33 -8.30
CA LYS A 1004 -42.54 -25.52 -9.41
C LYS A 1004 -42.99 -26.98 -9.52
N GLN A 1005 -42.06 -27.93 -9.49
CA GLN A 1005 -42.37 -29.36 -9.59
C GLN A 1005 -43.25 -29.83 -8.42
N ILE A 1006 -42.96 -29.37 -7.21
CA ILE A 1006 -43.77 -29.68 -6.01
C ILE A 1006 -45.21 -29.18 -6.20
N LYS A 1007 -45.39 -27.95 -6.69
CA LYS A 1007 -46.72 -27.38 -6.97
C LYS A 1007 -47.48 -28.19 -8.02
N ASN A 1008 -46.83 -28.53 -9.14
CA ASN A 1008 -47.46 -29.28 -10.22
C ASN A 1008 -47.90 -30.68 -9.75
N LYS A 1009 -47.10 -31.35 -8.92
CA LYS A 1009 -47.47 -32.64 -8.30
C LYS A 1009 -48.67 -32.50 -7.36
N GLN A 1010 -48.75 -31.42 -6.58
CA GLN A 1010 -49.90 -31.17 -5.72
C GLN A 1010 -51.18 -30.97 -6.55
N LEU A 1011 -51.12 -30.20 -7.64
CA LEU A 1011 -52.26 -30.00 -8.56
C LEU A 1011 -52.74 -31.31 -9.20
N HIS A 1012 -51.82 -32.16 -9.67
CA HIS A 1012 -52.18 -33.46 -10.26
C HIS A 1012 -52.81 -34.42 -9.25
N ASN A 1013 -52.34 -34.44 -8.00
CA ASN A 1013 -52.93 -35.28 -6.94
C ASN A 1013 -54.32 -34.80 -6.51
N PHE A 1014 -54.60 -33.49 -6.56
CA PHE A 1014 -55.96 -32.95 -6.39
C PHE A 1014 -56.88 -33.30 -7.58
N GLY A 1015 -56.36 -33.29 -8.81
CA GLY A 1015 -57.09 -33.71 -10.00
C GLY A 1015 -57.50 -35.19 -9.98
N HIS A 1016 -56.66 -36.08 -9.43
CA HIS A 1016 -57.00 -37.50 -9.28
C HIS A 1016 -57.99 -37.79 -8.14
N ASN A 1017 -57.96 -37.03 -7.04
CA ASN A 1017 -58.94 -37.19 -5.95
C ASN A 1017 -60.31 -36.57 -6.25
N ASN A 1018 -60.39 -35.62 -7.19
CA ASN A 1018 -61.66 -35.10 -7.72
C ASN A 1018 -62.26 -35.97 -8.84
N ASN A 1019 -61.61 -37.07 -9.24
CA ASN A 1019 -62.23 -38.08 -10.10
C ASN A 1019 -63.16 -39.05 -9.33
N ASN A 1020 -63.39 -38.86 -8.03
CA ASN A 1020 -64.53 -39.50 -7.36
C ASN A 1020 -65.86 -38.74 -7.56
N THR A 1021 -65.84 -37.58 -8.22
CA THR A 1021 -67.06 -36.93 -8.71
C THR A 1021 -67.46 -37.37 -10.13
N SER A 1022 -66.67 -38.21 -10.83
CA SER A 1022 -67.05 -38.77 -12.14
C SER A 1022 -67.84 -40.08 -12.06
N LEU A 1023 -67.97 -40.69 -10.87
CA LEU A 1023 -68.85 -41.86 -10.67
C LEU A 1023 -70.35 -41.48 -10.73
N LEU A 1024 -70.71 -40.24 -10.38
CA LEU A 1024 -72.08 -39.73 -10.51
C LEU A 1024 -72.47 -39.47 -11.99
N CYS A 1025 -71.54 -39.03 -12.84
CA CYS A 1025 -71.79 -38.85 -14.28
C CYS A 1025 -71.98 -40.18 -15.02
N TYR A 1026 -71.32 -41.26 -14.56
CA TYR A 1026 -71.52 -42.60 -15.13
C TYR A 1026 -72.88 -43.22 -14.77
N THR A 1027 -73.56 -42.70 -13.74
CA THR A 1027 -74.83 -43.25 -13.26
C THR A 1027 -76.06 -42.58 -13.90
N PHE A 1028 -75.93 -41.35 -14.44
CA PHE A 1028 -77.07 -40.56 -14.92
C PHE A 1028 -77.13 -40.27 -16.42
N ASN A 1029 -76.19 -40.75 -17.24
CA ASN A 1029 -76.30 -40.81 -18.71
C ASN A 1029 -76.87 -39.54 -19.42
N ILE A 1030 -76.44 -38.35 -19.00
CA ILE A 1030 -76.76 -37.09 -19.70
C ILE A 1030 -75.46 -36.52 -20.25
N CYS A 1031 -75.10 -36.93 -21.46
CA CYS A 1031 -74.13 -36.22 -22.30
C CYS A 1031 -74.91 -35.53 -23.42
N ASN A 1032 -75.04 -34.20 -23.33
CA ASN A 1032 -75.32 -33.38 -24.51
C ASN A 1032 -74.14 -32.43 -24.76
N ARG A 1033 -73.48 -32.73 -25.89
CA ARG A 1033 -72.69 -31.89 -26.80
C ARG A 1033 -72.52 -30.40 -26.42
N PHE A 1034 -71.27 -29.89 -26.45
CA PHE A 1034 -70.70 -29.12 -27.57
C PHE A 1034 -69.42 -28.36 -27.15
N CYS A 1035 -68.38 -28.57 -27.96
CA CYS A 1035 -67.28 -27.69 -28.42
C CYS A 1035 -66.63 -26.59 -27.54
N TYR A 1036 -65.28 -26.64 -27.55
CA TYR A 1036 -64.30 -25.54 -27.68
C TYR A 1036 -64.78 -24.31 -28.50
N PRO A 1037 -64.13 -23.12 -28.41
CA PRO A 1037 -62.72 -22.86 -28.02
C PRO A 1037 -62.50 -22.33 -26.61
#